data_AF-A0A0C9T1N4-F1
#
_entry.id   AF-A0A0C9T1N4-F1
#
_cell.length_a   1.000
_cell.length_b   1.000
_cell.length_c   1.000
_cell.angle_alpha   90.00
_cell.angle_beta   90.00
_cell.angle_gamma   90.00
#
_symmetry.space_group_name_H-M   'P 1'
#
loop_
_entity.id
_entity.type
_entity.pdbx_description
1 polymer ?
#
loop_
_entity_poly.entity_id
_entity_poly.type
_entity_poly.pdbx_seq_one_letter_code
_entity_poly.pdbx_strand_id
1 'polypeptide(L)'
;MINPEHTVSFSKLGVLSPTGSSKSFDASADGYARAEAAAAVVIKRQDLVERDGDLAYAVITGSSINANGKGKSLTMPEGVMQAETIKGAYAIAKRDPSQAFFVELHATGTKVGDPIEANAAGQVFAVNRRDHKLLRVGSVKSNIGHTEGCSFLVSLVKVSMMMHHQEVIPNIRFSTPNPGIDFVGGKMRVQTEVERMSPEMAAEDGKWVASVSSYGVGGSNAHVVVESSRSVSQSNEADTPKVSAATEPLYLFFIGTLTEASLVRWQEALRTDFQGTNDHRTLCAISYQLSRQSRSCPARCYAVAPSLGPDTKFSTPVLVNNAQNPKLCLVFSGQGPQHIFMGRQLSAAYPAFLSSIRESDRILVEGYGQESMVARTGLFIPGVQATLASNGVWPVGEIVLSMVFFQIALVDLLQSLGVEYDLVVGHSLGEIAMGYASGHYSREMAVGVAVARAAAMAHAEGNGAMVALGVGVQKAKTMIRKVLRQEGVVTGLWIAGINSPEAVTVAGTDELIDALVRLAKDPAQTVFAAKLRVGCAFHTPLMEPQEELFKLYARPVFADGTGKNIRARVMSTNDGRWLDRDLDLNYCWDNIRRPVLFGTAIKKLVDDGGDRGVVFLEIAPHPVLKSYVEQCGGQAISLIRRPNPKVPAESIGEQAQLLEGIGGLLAMGYKGVELRKLYGSTMGDQDFTKVTLPDYPYDKTRCWAESGSERSMRLLPKRRPLAPAHFRINVDSHPDLDGHVIFDAPLFPASGYVESILENGAMVVQDIFIHK
;
A
#
# COMPACT_ATOMS: atom_id res chain seq x y z
N MET A 1 23.22 5.81 23.68
CA MET A 1 24.49 5.65 24.43
C MET A 1 24.14 5.01 25.76
N ILE A 2 24.71 3.84 26.06
CA ILE A 2 24.30 3.06 27.25
C ILE A 2 25.47 2.74 28.21
N ASN A 3 26.72 2.98 27.81
CA ASN A 3 27.91 2.76 28.63
C ASN A 3 28.70 4.09 28.80
N PRO A 4 28.96 4.55 30.05
CA PRO A 4 29.71 5.78 30.32
C PRO A 4 31.21 5.71 29.98
N GLU A 5 31.81 4.52 29.83
CA GLU A 5 33.25 4.34 29.58
C GLU A 5 33.73 5.04 28.31
N HIS A 6 32.91 5.08 27.27
CA HIS A 6 33.22 5.83 26.05
C HIS A 6 33.27 7.34 26.30
N THR A 7 32.34 7.88 27.09
CA THR A 7 32.36 9.30 27.49
C THR A 7 33.60 9.61 28.32
N VAL A 8 33.96 8.73 29.27
CA VAL A 8 35.18 8.86 30.08
C VAL A 8 36.42 8.86 29.18
N SER A 9 36.48 7.97 28.20
CA SER A 9 37.61 7.86 27.27
C SER A 9 37.76 9.11 26.39
N PHE A 10 36.67 9.62 25.82
CA PHE A 10 36.71 10.87 25.03
C PHE A 10 37.02 12.10 25.89
N SER A 11 36.57 12.11 27.15
CA SER A 11 36.94 13.17 28.10
C SER A 11 38.46 13.16 28.36
N LYS A 12 39.06 11.97 28.55
CA LYS A 12 40.51 11.81 28.69
C LYS A 12 41.29 12.19 27.43
N LEU A 13 40.69 12.04 26.24
CA LEU A 13 41.27 12.51 24.98
C LEU A 13 41.18 14.04 24.80
N GLY A 14 40.48 14.75 25.69
CA GLY A 14 40.34 16.21 25.65
C GLY A 14 39.48 16.72 24.49
N VAL A 15 38.66 15.87 23.88
CA VAL A 15 37.85 16.22 22.70
C VAL A 15 36.41 16.64 23.05
N LEU A 16 35.97 16.39 24.29
CA LEU A 16 34.64 16.75 24.77
C LEU A 16 34.62 18.17 25.32
N SER A 17 33.56 18.93 25.01
CA SER A 17 33.32 20.23 25.61
C SER A 17 32.92 20.07 27.09
N PRO A 18 33.59 20.77 28.03
CA PRO A 18 33.17 20.79 29.43
C PRO A 18 31.76 21.38 29.64
N THR A 19 31.30 22.21 28.70
CA THR A 19 29.95 22.81 28.74
C THR A 19 28.88 21.89 28.15
N GLY A 20 29.26 20.74 27.58
CA GLY A 20 28.34 19.83 26.92
C GLY A 20 27.70 20.42 25.66
N SER A 21 28.38 21.34 24.97
CA SER A 21 27.89 21.97 23.73
C SER A 21 28.96 21.99 22.63
N SER A 22 28.54 21.85 21.38
CA SER A 22 29.42 22.05 20.21
C SER A 22 29.27 23.49 19.70
N LYS A 23 30.31 24.30 19.89
CA LYS A 23 30.32 25.73 19.50
C LYS A 23 31.05 25.90 18.17
N SER A 24 30.50 25.28 17.13
CA SER A 24 31.11 25.21 15.80
C SER A 24 31.46 26.61 15.28
N PHE A 25 32.69 26.78 14.82
CA PHE A 25 33.25 28.02 14.26
C PHE A 25 33.44 29.21 15.23
N ASP A 26 33.03 29.08 16.50
CA ASP A 26 33.13 30.16 17.49
C ASP A 26 34.53 30.19 18.12
N ALA A 27 34.98 31.38 18.54
CA ALA A 27 36.25 31.58 19.25
C ALA A 27 36.32 30.81 20.57
N SER A 28 35.17 30.52 21.20
CA SER A 28 35.04 29.75 22.43
C SER A 28 34.87 28.25 22.24
N ALA A 29 35.06 27.73 21.02
CA ALA A 29 35.13 26.31 20.71
C ALA A 29 36.06 25.58 21.70
N ASP A 30 35.55 24.57 22.40
CA ASP A 30 36.25 23.88 23.50
C ASP A 30 36.07 22.35 23.47
N GLY A 31 35.56 21.80 22.37
CA GLY A 31 35.26 20.39 22.19
C GLY A 31 33.84 20.16 21.68
N TYR A 32 33.44 18.90 21.61
CA TYR A 32 32.08 18.53 21.16
C TYR A 32 31.21 17.96 22.28
N ALA A 33 29.89 18.08 22.10
CA ALA A 33 28.89 17.40 22.92
C ALA A 33 28.56 16.04 22.30
N ARG A 34 28.58 14.95 23.07
CA ARG A 34 28.07 13.66 22.56
C ARG A 34 26.55 13.70 22.44
N ALA A 35 26.00 13.05 21.43
CA ALA A 35 24.57 12.98 21.19
C ALA A 35 24.12 11.60 20.68
N GLU A 36 22.84 11.33 20.79
CA GLU A 36 22.22 10.09 20.30
C GLU A 36 21.32 10.41 19.11
N ALA A 37 21.45 9.63 18.04
CA ALA A 37 20.48 9.67 16.95
C ALA A 37 20.43 8.32 16.24
N ALA A 38 19.25 8.00 15.73
CA ALA A 38 19.04 6.99 14.70
C ALA A 38 18.43 7.70 13.48
N ALA A 39 19.00 7.49 12.31
CA ALA A 39 18.51 8.05 11.06
C ALA A 39 18.56 6.96 9.99
N ALA A 40 17.54 6.94 9.13
CA ALA A 40 17.47 6.07 7.97
C ALA A 40 17.13 6.93 6.75
N VAL A 41 17.83 6.69 5.65
CA VAL A 41 17.57 7.32 4.36
C VAL A 41 17.34 6.23 3.32
N VAL A 42 16.27 6.37 2.54
CA VAL A 42 15.98 5.46 1.42
C VAL A 42 16.56 6.11 0.17
N ILE A 43 17.51 5.42 -0.47
CA ILE A 43 18.15 5.89 -1.69
C ILE A 43 17.66 5.04 -2.85
N LYS A 44 17.32 5.72 -3.95
CA LYS A 44 16.87 5.09 -5.18
C LYS A 44 17.46 5.86 -6.36
N ARG A 45 17.73 5.17 -7.47
CA ARG A 45 18.13 5.84 -8.71
C ARG A 45 17.00 6.78 -9.17
N GLN A 46 17.36 7.94 -9.69
CA GLN A 46 16.42 8.99 -10.08
C GLN A 46 15.40 8.53 -11.13
N ASP A 47 15.84 7.75 -12.13
CA ASP A 47 14.94 7.17 -13.15
C ASP A 47 13.85 6.29 -12.55
N LEU A 48 14.15 5.55 -11.48
CA LEU A 48 13.16 4.74 -10.79
C LEU A 48 12.28 5.55 -9.85
N VAL A 49 12.75 6.69 -9.32
CA VAL A 49 11.93 7.63 -8.55
C VAL A 49 10.85 8.23 -9.47
N GLU A 50 11.25 8.65 -10.66
CA GLU A 50 10.36 9.22 -11.67
C GLU A 50 9.34 8.18 -12.16
N ARG A 51 9.79 6.97 -12.49
CA ARG A 51 8.93 5.86 -12.92
C ARG A 51 7.86 5.51 -11.87
N ASP A 52 8.25 5.44 -10.60
CA ASP A 52 7.37 4.97 -9.52
C ASP A 52 6.60 6.12 -8.86
N GLY A 53 6.86 7.38 -9.25
CA GLY A 53 6.21 8.56 -8.68
C GLY A 53 6.58 8.83 -7.22
N ASP A 54 7.80 8.50 -6.81
CA ASP A 54 8.27 8.68 -5.43
C ASP A 54 8.64 10.15 -5.13
N LEU A 55 8.55 10.55 -3.86
CA LEU A 55 9.01 11.86 -3.41
C LEU A 55 10.53 11.85 -3.21
N ALA A 56 11.27 12.59 -4.04
CA ALA A 56 12.67 12.91 -3.79
C ALA A 56 12.82 14.20 -2.97
N TYR A 57 13.39 14.07 -1.77
CA TYR A 57 13.78 15.22 -0.92
C TYR A 57 14.98 15.97 -1.51
N ALA A 58 15.96 15.22 -2.01
CA ALA A 58 17.15 15.74 -2.69
C ALA A 58 17.77 14.65 -3.60
N VAL A 59 18.77 15.01 -4.40
CA VAL A 59 19.50 14.11 -5.29
C VAL A 59 20.97 14.12 -4.92
N ILE A 60 21.54 12.94 -4.66
CA ILE A 60 22.99 12.79 -4.44
C ILE A 60 23.68 12.68 -5.80
N THR A 61 24.50 13.66 -6.18
CA THR A 61 25.13 13.72 -7.51
C THR A 61 26.60 13.32 -7.50
N GLY A 62 27.28 13.38 -6.35
CA GLY A 62 28.64 12.88 -6.21
C GLY A 62 29.02 12.61 -4.77
N SER A 63 29.90 11.64 -4.56
CA SER A 63 30.46 11.31 -3.26
C SER A 63 31.92 10.89 -3.39
N SER A 64 32.72 11.21 -2.39
CA SER A 64 34.13 10.83 -2.33
C SER A 64 34.52 10.48 -0.91
N ILE A 65 35.41 9.50 -0.78
CA ILE A 65 36.01 9.08 0.48
C ILE A 65 37.53 8.98 0.34
N ASN A 66 38.26 9.39 1.37
CA ASN A 66 39.71 9.19 1.46
C ASN A 66 40.17 9.02 2.91
N ALA A 67 41.49 9.03 3.14
CA ALA A 67 42.06 8.96 4.49
C ALA A 67 43.22 9.94 4.70
N ASN A 68 43.44 10.35 5.96
CA ASN A 68 44.53 11.25 6.36
C ASN A 68 45.93 10.65 6.13
N GLY A 69 46.05 9.33 5.98
CA GLY A 69 47.33 8.67 5.73
C GLY A 69 48.32 8.82 6.88
N LYS A 70 49.59 9.11 6.57
CA LYS A 70 50.70 9.24 7.55
C LYS A 70 50.75 10.63 8.23
N GLY A 71 49.60 11.21 8.57
CA GLY A 71 49.51 12.52 9.21
C GLY A 71 50.21 12.59 10.58
N LYS A 72 50.23 13.78 11.20
CA LYS A 72 50.97 14.07 12.45
C LYS A 72 50.60 13.16 13.63
N SER A 73 49.37 12.65 13.66
CA SER A 73 48.88 11.68 14.64
C SER A 73 47.65 10.97 14.07
N LEU A 74 47.35 9.77 14.54
CA LEU A 74 46.17 9.00 14.14
C LEU A 74 44.86 9.78 14.30
N THR A 75 44.78 10.61 15.35
CA THR A 75 43.56 11.35 15.72
C THR A 75 43.49 12.78 15.19
N MET A 76 44.55 13.25 14.53
CA MET A 76 44.63 14.62 14.02
C MET A 76 44.05 14.72 12.61
N PRO A 77 43.20 15.73 12.32
CA PRO A 77 42.69 15.97 10.97
C PRO A 77 43.80 16.47 10.03
N GLU A 78 43.65 16.20 8.74
CA GLU A 78 44.59 16.64 7.69
C GLU A 78 43.85 17.45 6.62
N GLY A 79 44.02 18.77 6.64
CA GLY A 79 43.25 19.71 5.81
C GLY A 79 43.43 19.48 4.31
N VAL A 80 44.63 19.09 3.86
CA VAL A 80 44.89 18.77 2.44
C VAL A 80 44.01 17.60 1.99
N MET A 81 43.92 16.55 2.81
CA MET A 81 43.10 15.38 2.47
C MET A 81 41.60 15.70 2.51
N GLN A 82 41.16 16.59 3.40
CA GLN A 82 39.79 17.08 3.41
C GLN A 82 39.47 17.86 2.12
N ALA A 83 40.34 18.78 1.70
CA ALA A 83 40.19 19.52 0.44
C ALA A 83 40.14 18.59 -0.79
N GLU A 84 41.01 17.58 -0.86
CA GLU A 84 40.99 16.58 -1.95
C GLU A 84 39.71 15.74 -1.94
N THR A 85 39.16 15.41 -0.77
CA THR A 85 37.87 14.71 -0.69
C THR A 85 36.75 15.56 -1.28
N ILE A 86 36.70 16.85 -0.94
CA ILE A 86 35.71 17.80 -1.47
C ILE A 86 35.84 17.88 -3.00
N LYS A 87 37.06 18.12 -3.52
CA LYS A 87 37.30 18.19 -4.97
C LYS A 87 36.87 16.91 -5.69
N GLY A 88 37.20 15.74 -5.14
CA GLY A 88 36.82 14.46 -5.72
C GLY A 88 35.30 14.28 -5.84
N ALA A 89 34.54 14.66 -4.81
CA ALA A 89 33.09 14.56 -4.82
C ALA A 89 32.46 15.52 -5.85
N TYR A 90 32.94 16.76 -5.95
CA TYR A 90 32.50 17.73 -6.96
C TYR A 90 32.90 17.33 -8.39
N ALA A 91 34.05 16.70 -8.57
CA ALA A 91 34.46 16.13 -9.87
C ALA A 91 33.52 15.01 -10.33
N ILE A 92 33.11 14.12 -9.41
CA ILE A 92 32.12 13.06 -9.71
C ILE A 92 30.75 13.67 -10.01
N ALA A 93 30.33 14.67 -9.24
CA ALA A 93 29.10 15.42 -9.48
C ALA A 93 29.13 16.24 -10.78
N LYS A 94 30.32 16.42 -11.39
CA LYS A 94 30.55 17.31 -12.54
C LYS A 94 30.06 18.74 -12.27
N ARG A 95 30.32 19.23 -11.05
CA ARG A 95 29.93 20.56 -10.57
C ARG A 95 31.15 21.38 -10.19
N ASP A 96 31.09 22.69 -10.42
CA ASP A 96 32.07 23.64 -9.86
C ASP A 96 31.71 23.91 -8.39
N PRO A 97 32.64 23.77 -7.42
CA PRO A 97 32.38 24.06 -6.01
C PRO A 97 31.80 25.46 -5.76
N SER A 98 32.13 26.47 -6.57
CA SER A 98 31.60 27.83 -6.47
C SER A 98 30.08 27.92 -6.65
N GLN A 99 29.45 26.90 -7.25
CA GLN A 99 28.00 26.81 -7.42
C GLN A 99 27.26 26.41 -6.13
N ALA A 100 27.96 25.93 -5.11
CA ALA A 100 27.35 25.57 -3.85
C ALA A 100 26.87 26.81 -3.09
N PHE A 101 25.62 26.80 -2.60
CA PHE A 101 25.11 27.89 -1.74
C PHE A 101 25.39 27.64 -0.26
N PHE A 102 25.51 26.36 0.13
CA PHE A 102 25.69 25.92 1.51
C PHE A 102 26.60 24.70 1.58
N VAL A 103 27.44 24.63 2.61
CA VAL A 103 28.16 23.42 3.01
C VAL A 103 27.92 23.11 4.49
N GLU A 104 27.46 21.90 4.74
CA GLU A 104 27.35 21.31 6.07
C GLU A 104 28.70 20.68 6.42
N LEU A 105 29.50 21.40 7.22
CA LEU A 105 30.81 20.94 7.65
C LEU A 105 30.71 19.97 8.83
N HIS A 106 31.73 19.15 9.01
CA HIS A 106 31.85 18.28 10.17
C HIS A 106 31.93 19.10 11.46
N ALA A 107 32.70 20.18 11.48
CA ALA A 107 32.85 21.25 12.48
C ALA A 107 32.25 20.88 13.85
N THR A 108 33.05 20.19 14.64
CA THR A 108 32.64 19.60 15.92
C THR A 108 32.61 20.61 17.07
N GLY A 109 33.13 21.82 16.86
CA GLY A 109 33.35 22.81 17.92
C GLY A 109 34.70 22.62 18.61
N THR A 110 35.68 22.04 17.92
CA THR A 110 37.01 21.79 18.49
C THR A 110 37.98 22.92 18.15
N LYS A 111 38.84 23.29 19.11
CA LYS A 111 39.83 24.38 18.94
C LYS A 111 40.72 24.23 17.71
N VAL A 112 41.08 22.99 17.39
CA VAL A 112 42.04 22.67 16.31
C VAL A 112 41.34 22.21 15.04
N GLY A 113 40.29 21.39 15.15
CA GLY A 113 39.62 20.80 14.00
C GLY A 113 38.83 21.81 13.17
N ASP A 114 38.09 22.72 13.82
CA ASP A 114 37.24 23.70 13.12
C ASP A 114 38.07 24.63 12.21
N PRO A 115 39.21 25.22 12.65
CA PRO A 115 40.12 25.96 11.76
C PRO A 115 40.66 25.15 10.59
N ILE A 116 41.10 23.92 10.81
CA ILE A 116 41.69 23.07 9.75
C ILE A 116 40.64 22.79 8.67
N GLU A 117 39.45 22.39 9.08
CA GLU A 117 38.37 22.07 8.14
C GLU A 117 37.85 23.29 7.40
N ALA A 118 37.53 24.36 8.11
CA ALA A 118 36.93 25.54 7.48
C ALA A 118 37.89 26.16 6.48
N ASN A 119 39.19 26.26 6.80
CA ASN A 119 40.19 26.80 5.88
C ASN A 119 40.42 25.87 4.67
N ALA A 120 40.43 24.54 4.87
CA ALA A 120 40.53 23.57 3.77
C ALA A 120 39.32 23.65 2.82
N ALA A 121 38.11 23.77 3.37
CA ALA A 121 36.90 24.00 2.58
C ALA A 121 36.97 25.35 1.84
N GLY A 122 37.36 26.43 2.53
CA GLY A 122 37.52 27.75 1.94
C GLY A 122 38.45 27.76 0.72
N GLN A 123 39.57 27.04 0.77
CA GLN A 123 40.50 26.90 -0.37
C GLN A 123 39.85 26.27 -1.60
N VAL A 124 38.87 25.38 -1.43
CA VAL A 124 38.17 24.72 -2.55
C VAL A 124 37.02 25.60 -3.05
N PHE A 125 36.22 26.15 -2.15
CA PHE A 125 34.99 26.85 -2.50
C PHE A 125 35.16 28.32 -2.90
N ALA A 126 36.28 28.95 -2.54
CA ALA A 126 36.57 30.35 -2.90
C ALA A 126 37.01 30.51 -4.37
N VAL A 127 37.55 29.44 -4.97
CA VAL A 127 37.97 29.42 -6.38
C VAL A 127 36.75 29.67 -7.27
N ASN A 128 36.88 30.60 -8.23
CA ASN A 128 35.81 31.03 -9.14
C ASN A 128 34.54 31.64 -8.48
N ARG A 129 34.49 31.76 -7.15
CA ARG A 129 33.34 32.34 -6.43
C ARG A 129 33.36 33.86 -6.51
N ARG A 130 32.23 34.46 -6.91
CA ARG A 130 32.04 35.91 -6.96
C ARG A 130 31.97 36.50 -5.55
N ASP A 131 32.54 37.68 -5.33
CA ASP A 131 32.71 38.27 -3.99
C ASP A 131 31.38 38.53 -3.26
N HIS A 132 30.31 38.85 -3.98
CA HIS A 132 28.98 39.06 -3.40
C HIS A 132 28.21 37.74 -3.13
N LYS A 133 28.73 36.58 -3.54
CA LYS A 133 28.09 35.25 -3.36
C LYS A 133 28.83 34.41 -2.32
N LEU A 134 28.89 34.89 -1.08
CA LEU A 134 29.53 34.18 0.03
C LEU A 134 28.90 32.78 0.25
N LEU A 135 29.74 31.77 0.46
CA LEU A 135 29.32 30.42 0.83
C LEU A 135 28.77 30.43 2.25
N ARG A 136 27.58 29.87 2.46
CA ARG A 136 27.06 29.64 3.81
C ARG A 136 27.67 28.36 4.37
N VAL A 137 28.15 28.41 5.60
CA VAL A 137 28.66 27.23 6.33
C VAL A 137 27.82 26.98 7.58
N GLY A 138 27.69 25.72 7.97
CA GLY A 138 27.01 25.33 9.20
C GLY A 138 27.36 23.93 9.67
N SER A 139 26.95 23.59 10.89
CA SER A 139 27.03 22.24 11.45
C SER A 139 25.82 21.96 12.34
N VAL A 140 25.11 20.86 12.06
CA VAL A 140 23.97 20.38 12.86
C VAL A 140 24.37 20.03 14.29
N LYS A 141 25.66 19.77 14.51
CA LYS A 141 26.20 19.45 15.84
C LYS A 141 26.04 20.62 16.80
N SER A 142 26.03 21.84 16.28
CA SER A 142 25.71 23.02 17.08
C SER A 142 24.29 22.96 17.66
N ASN A 143 23.34 22.26 17.04
CA ASN A 143 21.96 22.13 17.51
C ASN A 143 21.80 20.93 18.44
N ILE A 144 22.16 19.74 17.96
CA ILE A 144 21.82 18.47 18.62
C ILE A 144 23.02 17.76 19.24
N GLY A 145 24.25 18.28 19.09
CA GLY A 145 25.49 17.61 19.44
C GLY A 145 25.99 16.63 18.37
N HIS A 146 27.15 16.04 18.62
CA HIS A 146 27.80 15.07 17.75
C HIS A 146 27.25 13.66 17.99
N THR A 147 26.46 13.17 17.03
CA THR A 147 25.82 11.83 17.04
C THR A 147 26.74 10.70 16.58
N GLU A 148 28.05 10.93 16.62
CA GLU A 148 29.13 9.99 16.29
C GLU A 148 28.89 9.24 14.98
N GLY A 149 28.66 7.92 15.02
CA GLY A 149 28.44 7.10 13.83
C GLY A 149 27.23 7.53 12.98
N CYS A 150 26.29 8.28 13.54
CA CYS A 150 25.09 8.77 12.85
C CYS A 150 25.25 10.20 12.29
N SER A 151 26.39 10.87 12.52
CA SER A 151 26.53 12.30 12.23
C SER A 151 26.43 12.66 10.76
N PHE A 152 26.98 11.84 9.86
CA PHE A 152 26.81 12.06 8.42
C PHE A 152 25.32 12.03 8.02
N LEU A 153 24.56 11.04 8.50
CA LEU A 153 23.15 10.89 8.12
C LEU A 153 22.30 12.03 8.67
N VAL A 154 22.54 12.48 9.90
CA VAL A 154 21.85 13.65 10.46
C VAL A 154 22.14 14.91 9.63
N SER A 155 23.41 15.14 9.26
CA SER A 155 23.81 16.26 8.42
C SER A 155 23.16 16.18 7.01
N LEU A 156 23.09 14.98 6.43
CA LEU A 156 22.40 14.74 5.16
C LEU A 156 20.88 15.00 5.26
N VAL A 157 20.24 14.57 6.35
CA VAL A 157 18.81 14.85 6.62
C VAL A 157 18.59 16.36 6.74
N LYS A 158 19.42 17.08 7.51
CA LYS A 158 19.35 18.54 7.61
C LYS A 158 19.37 19.20 6.23
N VAL A 159 20.39 18.90 5.41
CA VAL A 159 20.52 19.52 4.06
C VAL A 159 19.36 19.13 3.15
N SER A 160 18.93 17.87 3.18
CA SER A 160 17.81 17.39 2.36
C SER A 160 16.48 18.06 2.75
N MET A 161 16.24 18.26 4.04
CA MET A 161 15.05 18.94 4.55
C MET A 161 15.09 20.44 4.27
N MET A 162 16.27 21.08 4.36
CA MET A 162 16.45 22.47 3.93
C MET A 162 16.06 22.66 2.46
N MET A 163 16.49 21.75 1.58
CA MET A 163 16.11 21.79 0.15
C MET A 163 14.62 21.53 -0.06
N HIS A 164 14.04 20.59 0.69
CA HIS A 164 12.63 20.25 0.59
C HIS A 164 11.72 21.40 1.02
N HIS A 165 12.04 22.06 2.14
CA HIS A 165 11.30 23.21 2.67
C HIS A 165 11.71 24.54 2.03
N GLN A 166 12.79 24.56 1.25
CA GLN A 166 13.37 25.77 0.65
C GLN A 166 13.78 26.82 1.71
N GLU A 167 14.34 26.36 2.82
CA GLU A 167 14.78 27.19 3.95
C GLU A 167 16.16 26.77 4.44
N VAL A 168 17.07 27.73 4.61
CA VAL A 168 18.40 27.54 5.18
C VAL A 168 18.34 27.81 6.67
N ILE A 169 18.61 26.80 7.51
CA ILE A 169 18.47 26.91 8.97
C ILE A 169 19.78 27.32 9.67
N PRO A 170 19.70 27.97 10.85
CA PRO A 170 20.88 28.54 11.52
C PRO A 170 21.78 27.52 12.22
N ASN A 171 23.07 27.81 12.22
CA ASN A 171 24.08 27.28 13.13
C ASN A 171 24.00 28.09 14.44
N ILE A 172 23.64 27.43 15.53
CA ILE A 172 23.47 28.11 16.82
C ILE A 172 24.79 28.11 17.62
N ARG A 173 24.83 28.83 18.74
CA ARG A 173 26.03 28.92 19.62
C ARG A 173 27.27 29.49 18.90
N PHE A 174 27.03 30.39 17.96
CA PHE A 174 28.03 31.19 17.25
C PHE A 174 27.80 32.66 17.58
N SER A 175 28.79 33.29 18.19
CA SER A 175 28.76 34.67 18.69
C SER A 175 29.98 35.45 18.24
N THR A 176 31.18 34.89 18.42
CA THR A 176 32.45 35.52 18.06
C THR A 176 33.16 34.61 17.06
N PRO A 177 33.45 35.07 15.83
CA PRO A 177 34.17 34.27 14.84
C PRO A 177 35.51 33.78 15.37
N ASN A 178 35.84 32.51 15.18
CA ASN A 178 37.14 31.97 15.57
C ASN A 178 38.26 32.62 14.74
N PRO A 179 39.27 33.28 15.37
CA PRO A 179 40.33 33.97 14.64
C PRO A 179 41.24 33.03 13.84
N GLY A 180 41.20 31.73 14.09
CA GLY A 180 41.92 30.72 13.30
C GLY A 180 41.24 30.39 11.96
N ILE A 181 40.04 30.90 11.69
CA ILE A 181 39.29 30.66 10.45
C ILE A 181 39.34 31.91 9.57
N ASP A 182 39.85 31.78 8.34
CA ASP A 182 39.86 32.85 7.35
C ASP A 182 38.54 32.90 6.57
N PHE A 183 37.50 33.48 7.18
CA PHE A 183 36.19 33.67 6.54
C PHE A 183 36.25 34.59 5.31
N VAL A 184 37.13 35.59 5.33
CA VAL A 184 37.25 36.58 4.25
C VAL A 184 37.90 35.96 3.03
N GLY A 185 39.09 35.36 3.18
CA GLY A 185 39.80 34.68 2.09
C GLY A 185 39.04 33.44 1.59
N GLY A 186 38.35 32.72 2.48
CA GLY A 186 37.48 31.60 2.12
C GLY A 186 36.17 32.01 1.44
N LYS A 187 35.82 33.31 1.41
CA LYS A 187 34.52 33.83 0.93
C LYS A 187 33.34 33.09 1.60
N MET A 188 33.43 32.87 2.91
CA MET A 188 32.45 32.12 3.70
C MET A 188 31.78 32.98 4.76
N ARG A 189 30.55 32.62 5.14
CA ARG A 189 29.87 33.15 6.32
C ARG A 189 29.11 32.03 7.04
N VAL A 190 29.08 32.08 8.37
CA VAL A 190 28.26 31.15 9.17
C VAL A 190 26.78 31.53 9.01
N GLN A 191 25.90 30.55 8.77
CA GLN A 191 24.46 30.82 8.73
C GLN A 191 23.94 31.03 10.16
N THR A 192 23.43 32.22 10.50
CA THR A 192 22.98 32.55 11.86
C THR A 192 21.47 32.75 11.99
N GLU A 193 20.75 32.89 10.88
CA GLU A 193 19.30 33.10 10.85
C GLU A 193 18.61 32.10 9.92
N VAL A 194 17.28 31.99 10.01
CA VAL A 194 16.50 31.26 9.00
C VAL A 194 16.38 32.13 7.75
N GLU A 195 16.77 31.60 6.59
CA GLU A 195 16.74 32.33 5.33
C GLU A 195 16.03 31.51 4.25
N ARG A 196 15.05 32.09 3.56
CA ARG A 196 14.39 31.41 2.43
C ARG A 196 15.36 31.26 1.26
N MET A 197 15.38 30.09 0.64
CA MET A 197 16.23 29.83 -0.53
C MET A 197 15.75 30.65 -1.73
N SER A 198 16.56 31.60 -2.18
CA SER A 198 16.24 32.45 -3.32
C SER A 198 16.76 31.87 -4.64
N PRO A 199 16.19 32.28 -5.79
CA PRO A 199 16.73 31.93 -7.11
C PRO A 199 18.19 32.34 -7.29
N GLU A 200 18.66 33.41 -6.63
CA GLU A 200 20.04 33.89 -6.73
C GLU A 200 21.06 32.92 -6.10
N MET A 201 20.60 32.08 -5.17
CA MET A 201 21.39 31.01 -4.55
C MET A 201 21.51 29.77 -5.44
N ALA A 202 20.68 29.64 -6.48
CA ALA A 202 20.74 28.51 -7.40
C ALA A 202 21.95 28.62 -8.34
N ALA A 203 22.39 27.47 -8.84
CA ALA A 203 23.28 27.37 -9.99
C ALA A 203 22.57 27.84 -11.27
N GLU A 204 23.33 27.98 -12.36
CA GLU A 204 22.83 28.53 -13.63
C GLU A 204 21.70 27.70 -14.26
N ASP A 205 21.63 26.41 -13.96
CA ASP A 205 20.56 25.49 -14.38
C ASP A 205 19.32 25.52 -13.45
N GLY A 206 19.31 26.41 -12.46
CA GLY A 206 18.23 26.55 -11.50
C GLY A 206 18.19 25.46 -10.42
N LYS A 207 19.26 24.67 -10.23
CA LYS A 207 19.39 23.73 -9.11
C LYS A 207 20.06 24.38 -7.91
N TRP A 208 19.57 24.08 -6.71
CA TRP A 208 20.30 24.43 -5.49
C TRP A 208 21.29 23.33 -5.16
N VAL A 209 22.58 23.68 -5.13
CA VAL A 209 23.70 22.76 -4.86
C VAL A 209 24.21 22.99 -3.44
N ALA A 210 24.29 21.93 -2.65
CA ALA A 210 24.92 21.94 -1.33
C ALA A 210 25.82 20.71 -1.17
N SER A 211 26.57 20.66 -0.08
CA SER A 211 27.38 19.48 0.23
C SER A 211 27.53 19.24 1.73
N VAL A 212 27.90 18.00 2.06
CA VAL A 212 28.01 17.50 3.44
C VAL A 212 29.37 16.85 3.65
N SER A 213 30.08 17.28 4.68
CA SER A 213 31.36 16.71 5.11
C SER A 213 31.22 15.90 6.39
N SER A 214 31.92 14.77 6.49
CA SER A 214 32.03 14.00 7.72
C SER A 214 33.40 13.37 7.85
N TYR A 215 34.07 13.63 8.97
CA TYR A 215 35.44 13.18 9.23
C TYR A 215 35.48 12.33 10.49
N GLY A 216 36.04 11.13 10.39
CA GLY A 216 36.18 10.22 11.51
C GLY A 216 37.47 10.46 12.29
N VAL A 217 37.44 10.25 13.61
CA VAL A 217 38.62 10.37 14.49
C VAL A 217 39.79 9.47 14.06
N GLY A 218 39.53 8.36 13.35
CA GLY A 218 40.58 7.50 12.76
C GLY A 218 41.16 7.99 11.44
N GLY A 219 40.78 9.19 10.99
CA GLY A 219 41.30 9.83 9.78
C GLY A 219 40.60 9.45 8.48
N SER A 220 39.43 8.80 8.53
CA SER A 220 38.61 8.58 7.33
C SER A 220 37.78 9.82 7.01
N ASN A 221 37.87 10.33 5.78
CA ASN A 221 37.13 11.50 5.33
C ASN A 221 36.08 11.12 4.29
N ALA A 222 34.91 11.74 4.38
CA ALA A 222 33.84 11.60 3.40
C ALA A 222 33.23 12.96 3.07
N HIS A 223 32.88 13.14 1.80
CA HIS A 223 32.16 14.31 1.32
C HIS A 223 31.10 13.91 0.28
N VAL A 224 29.93 14.53 0.36
CA VAL A 224 28.79 14.25 -0.55
C VAL A 224 28.21 15.54 -1.09
N VAL A 225 27.99 15.60 -2.40
CA VAL A 225 27.32 16.69 -3.12
C VAL A 225 25.85 16.32 -3.32
N VAL A 226 24.99 17.28 -3.00
CA VAL A 226 23.53 17.12 -2.99
C VAL A 226 22.91 18.26 -3.81
N GLU A 227 21.88 17.94 -4.58
CA GLU A 227 21.13 18.89 -5.42
C GLU A 227 19.62 18.83 -5.14
N SER A 228 18.92 19.94 -5.39
CA SER A 228 17.47 19.98 -5.33
C SER A 228 16.81 19.06 -6.36
N SER A 229 15.75 18.34 -5.98
CA SER A 229 15.06 17.43 -6.89
C SER A 229 14.34 18.15 -8.04
N ARG A 230 13.84 19.38 -7.81
CA ARG A 230 13.22 20.26 -8.81
C ARG A 230 14.08 21.49 -9.07
N SER A 231 13.97 22.06 -10.28
CA SER A 231 14.53 23.38 -10.60
C SER A 231 13.60 24.49 -10.08
N VAL A 232 14.15 25.69 -9.90
CA VAL A 232 13.40 26.89 -9.46
C VAL A 232 12.20 27.20 -10.37
N SER A 233 12.30 26.95 -11.68
CA SER A 233 11.20 27.17 -12.63
C SER A 233 10.03 26.21 -12.46
N GLN A 234 10.31 24.95 -12.08
CA GLN A 234 9.29 23.91 -11.87
C GLN A 234 8.58 24.00 -10.51
N SER A 235 9.09 24.79 -9.56
CA SER A 235 8.42 24.98 -8.26
C SER A 235 7.25 25.98 -8.31
N ASN A 236 7.17 26.83 -9.33
CA ASN A 236 6.15 27.89 -9.44
C ASN A 236 4.92 27.50 -10.28
N GLU A 237 4.91 26.33 -10.94
CA GLU A 237 3.83 25.92 -11.88
C GLU A 237 2.71 25.07 -11.25
N ALA A 238 2.71 24.86 -9.93
CA ALA A 238 1.73 24.01 -9.25
C ALA A 238 0.42 24.76 -8.92
N ASP A 239 -0.26 25.31 -9.91
CA ASP A 239 -1.66 25.76 -9.77
C ASP A 239 -2.34 25.89 -11.14
N THR A 240 -3.13 24.88 -11.55
CA THR A 240 -4.15 24.96 -12.63
C THR A 240 -4.96 23.65 -12.76
N PRO A 241 -6.13 23.67 -13.43
CA PRO A 241 -7.45 24.03 -12.92
C PRO A 241 -8.26 22.83 -12.38
N LYS A 242 -9.28 23.14 -11.57
CA LYS A 242 -10.26 22.17 -11.03
C LYS A 242 -11.13 21.60 -12.14
N VAL A 243 -11.07 20.28 -12.33
CA VAL A 243 -12.04 19.55 -13.15
C VAL A 243 -13.28 19.28 -12.31
N SER A 244 -14.41 19.83 -12.74
CA SER A 244 -15.74 19.56 -12.20
C SER A 244 -16.27 18.27 -12.82
N ALA A 245 -16.50 17.23 -12.00
CA ALA A 245 -17.27 16.06 -12.38
C ALA A 245 -18.54 15.99 -11.53
N ALA A 246 -19.67 15.67 -12.17
CA ALA A 246 -21.04 15.91 -11.72
C ALA A 246 -21.61 14.87 -10.71
N THR A 247 -20.79 14.26 -9.87
CA THR A 247 -21.21 13.36 -8.78
C THR A 247 -20.15 13.38 -7.67
N GLU A 248 -20.54 13.33 -6.40
CA GLU A 248 -19.57 13.27 -5.29
C GLU A 248 -18.65 12.05 -5.46
N PRO A 249 -17.33 12.23 -5.64
CA PRO A 249 -16.41 11.12 -5.86
C PRO A 249 -16.27 10.27 -4.59
N LEU A 250 -16.22 8.95 -4.77
CA LEU A 250 -15.94 7.98 -3.70
C LEU A 250 -14.50 7.47 -3.77
N TYR A 251 -13.88 7.28 -2.61
CA TYR A 251 -12.50 6.83 -2.48
C TYR A 251 -12.41 5.55 -1.65
N LEU A 252 -11.39 4.74 -1.92
CA LEU A 252 -11.07 3.52 -1.21
C LEU A 252 -9.84 3.76 -0.33
N PHE A 253 -10.04 3.95 0.96
CA PHE A 253 -8.96 4.09 1.93
C PHE A 253 -8.58 2.72 2.47
N PHE A 254 -7.61 2.06 1.83
CA PHE A 254 -7.09 0.77 2.27
C PHE A 254 -5.92 0.96 3.22
N ILE A 255 -6.02 0.36 4.41
CA ILE A 255 -5.00 0.49 5.46
C ILE A 255 -4.55 -0.88 5.97
N GLY A 256 -3.30 -0.94 6.42
CA GLY A 256 -2.69 -2.14 6.95
C GLY A 256 -1.61 -1.84 7.98
N THR A 257 -1.53 -2.71 8.99
CA THR A 257 -0.59 -2.59 10.10
C THR A 257 -0.05 -3.97 10.51
N LEU A 258 1.04 -3.96 11.28
CA LEU A 258 1.64 -5.17 11.85
C LEU A 258 0.76 -5.83 12.92
N THR A 259 -0.10 -5.06 13.59
CA THR A 259 -1.01 -5.55 14.64
C THR A 259 -2.39 -4.89 14.52
N GLU A 260 -3.44 -5.58 14.96
CA GLU A 260 -4.80 -5.01 15.02
C GLU A 260 -4.89 -3.78 15.93
N ALA A 261 -4.15 -3.77 17.05
CA ALA A 261 -4.09 -2.61 17.94
C ALA A 261 -3.53 -1.35 17.24
N SER A 262 -2.51 -1.53 16.40
CA SER A 262 -2.00 -0.44 15.55
C SER A 262 -3.03 0.00 14.52
N LEU A 263 -3.83 -0.93 13.99
CA LEU A 263 -4.87 -0.63 12.99
C LEU A 263 -5.93 0.30 13.56
N VAL A 264 -6.39 0.06 14.79
CA VAL A 264 -7.38 0.91 15.49
C VAL A 264 -6.84 2.33 15.68
N ARG A 265 -5.59 2.47 16.15
CA ARG A 265 -4.94 3.77 16.28
C ARG A 265 -4.77 4.48 14.92
N TRP A 266 -4.51 3.71 13.87
CA TRP A 266 -4.39 4.24 12.52
C TRP A 266 -5.71 4.78 11.98
N GLN A 267 -6.81 4.06 12.19
CA GLN A 267 -8.14 4.54 11.84
C GLN A 267 -8.43 5.88 12.52
N GLU A 268 -8.12 6.00 13.82
CA GLU A 268 -8.34 7.24 14.56
C GLU A 268 -7.48 8.40 14.01
N ALA A 269 -6.17 8.19 13.85
CA ALA A 269 -5.27 9.21 13.30
C ALA A 269 -5.74 9.70 11.93
N LEU A 270 -6.18 8.80 11.04
CA LEU A 270 -6.68 9.18 9.72
C LEU A 270 -8.00 9.96 9.78
N ARG A 271 -8.89 9.65 10.73
CA ARG A 271 -10.12 10.40 10.94
C ARG A 271 -9.84 11.81 11.45
N THR A 272 -8.89 11.95 12.38
CA THR A 272 -8.53 13.23 12.99
C THR A 272 -7.74 14.13 12.04
N ASP A 273 -6.65 13.60 11.47
CA ASP A 273 -5.67 14.41 10.72
C ASP A 273 -6.20 14.89 9.36
N PHE A 274 -7.16 14.15 8.78
CA PHE A 274 -7.76 14.49 7.49
C PHE A 274 -9.20 15.00 7.59
N GLN A 275 -9.71 15.23 8.81
CA GLN A 275 -11.05 15.81 9.00
C GLN A 275 -11.18 17.15 8.24
N GLY A 276 -12.21 17.26 7.39
CA GLY A 276 -12.46 18.47 6.59
C GLY A 276 -11.70 18.53 5.25
N THR A 277 -10.89 17.51 4.92
CA THR A 277 -10.25 17.40 3.61
C THR A 277 -11.28 17.00 2.56
N ASN A 278 -11.60 17.91 1.63
CA ASN A 278 -12.58 17.70 0.57
C ASN A 278 -11.99 17.84 -0.84
N ASP A 279 -10.68 18.07 -0.96
CA ASP A 279 -10.02 18.22 -2.25
C ASP A 279 -9.79 16.85 -2.92
N HIS A 280 -10.25 16.72 -4.17
CA HIS A 280 -10.20 15.46 -4.92
C HIS A 280 -8.78 14.94 -5.12
N ARG A 281 -7.85 15.81 -5.52
CA ARG A 281 -6.45 15.42 -5.78
C ARG A 281 -5.78 14.92 -4.51
N THR A 282 -6.05 15.57 -3.39
CA THR A 282 -5.56 15.20 -2.06
C THR A 282 -6.12 13.85 -1.60
N LEU A 283 -7.44 13.62 -1.73
CA LEU A 283 -8.06 12.35 -1.32
C LEU A 283 -7.61 11.16 -2.18
N CYS A 284 -7.42 11.36 -3.49
CA CYS A 284 -6.79 10.38 -4.37
C CYS A 284 -5.35 10.05 -3.93
N ALA A 285 -4.55 11.08 -3.61
CA ALA A 285 -3.19 10.89 -3.13
C ALA A 285 -3.16 10.11 -1.80
N ILE A 286 -4.06 10.40 -0.87
CA ILE A 286 -4.19 9.67 0.40
C ILE A 286 -4.52 8.20 0.13
N SER A 287 -5.56 7.90 -0.66
CA SER A 287 -5.95 6.52 -1.02
C SER A 287 -4.78 5.74 -1.63
N TYR A 288 -4.07 6.36 -2.58
CA TYR A 288 -2.92 5.74 -3.25
C TYR A 288 -1.75 5.47 -2.29
N GLN A 289 -1.35 6.46 -1.49
CA GLN A 289 -0.21 6.34 -0.57
C GLN A 289 -0.49 5.32 0.55
N LEU A 290 -1.69 5.33 1.12
CA LEU A 290 -2.10 4.35 2.12
C LEU A 290 -2.02 2.93 1.56
N SER A 291 -2.43 2.71 0.32
CA SER A 291 -2.33 1.39 -0.31
C SER A 291 -0.89 0.91 -0.45
N ARG A 292 0.04 1.78 -0.83
CA ARG A 292 1.46 1.41 -0.95
C ARG A 292 2.05 0.95 0.39
N GLN A 293 1.70 1.63 1.49
CA GLN A 293 2.18 1.29 2.83
C GLN A 293 1.56 0.00 3.39
N SER A 294 0.36 -0.34 2.95
CA SER A 294 -0.50 -1.34 3.61
C SER A 294 -0.40 -2.75 3.02
N ARG A 295 0.06 -2.91 1.77
CA ARG A 295 0.04 -4.19 1.03
C ARG A 295 0.80 -5.33 1.70
N SER A 296 1.87 -5.01 2.43
CA SER A 296 2.72 -6.01 3.07
C SER A 296 2.35 -6.28 4.52
N CYS A 297 1.36 -5.58 5.06
CA CYS A 297 0.96 -5.72 6.45
C CYS A 297 0.01 -6.91 6.65
N PRO A 298 0.05 -7.59 7.82
CA PRO A 298 -0.85 -8.72 8.12
C PRO A 298 -2.26 -8.27 8.51
N ALA A 299 -2.42 -7.26 9.36
CA ALA A 299 -3.74 -6.75 9.76
C ALA A 299 -4.19 -5.70 8.76
N ARG A 300 -5.36 -5.88 8.15
CA ARG A 300 -5.83 -5.05 7.04
C ARG A 300 -7.29 -4.67 7.21
N CYS A 301 -7.65 -3.46 6.81
CA CYS A 301 -9.04 -3.08 6.59
C CYS A 301 -9.14 -1.98 5.53
N TYR A 302 -10.36 -1.60 5.19
CA TYR A 302 -10.61 -0.55 4.22
C TYR A 302 -11.83 0.28 4.61
N ALA A 303 -11.92 1.50 4.08
CA ALA A 303 -13.14 2.30 4.09
C ALA A 303 -13.46 2.77 2.67
N VAL A 304 -14.75 2.81 2.33
CA VAL A 304 -15.25 3.46 1.12
C VAL A 304 -16.04 4.67 1.55
N ALA A 305 -15.55 5.87 1.22
CA ALA A 305 -16.15 7.12 1.67
C ALA A 305 -15.79 8.27 0.73
N PRO A 306 -16.61 9.35 0.68
CA PRO A 306 -16.26 10.56 -0.05
C PRO A 306 -15.16 11.38 0.65
N SER A 307 -14.92 11.16 1.95
CA SER A 307 -13.85 11.81 2.72
C SER A 307 -13.49 10.99 3.98
N LEU A 308 -12.40 11.39 4.65
CA LEU A 308 -12.01 10.88 5.96
C LEU A 308 -12.53 11.82 7.06
N GLY A 309 -13.21 11.27 8.05
CA GLY A 309 -13.73 12.01 9.20
C GLY A 309 -14.38 11.10 10.25
N PRO A 310 -15.02 11.67 11.29
CA PRO A 310 -15.57 10.91 12.41
C PRO A 310 -16.54 9.78 11.99
N ASP A 311 -17.33 10.02 10.95
CA ASP A 311 -18.33 9.07 10.45
C ASP A 311 -17.77 8.02 9.46
N THR A 312 -16.48 8.09 9.12
CA THR A 312 -15.86 7.11 8.21
C THR A 312 -15.86 5.73 8.85
N LYS A 313 -16.58 4.79 8.21
CA LYS A 313 -16.67 3.39 8.66
C LYS A 313 -15.64 2.53 7.96
N PHE A 314 -14.67 2.04 8.73
CA PHE A 314 -13.75 1.02 8.27
C PHE A 314 -14.38 -0.37 8.41
N SER A 315 -14.02 -1.28 7.50
CA SER A 315 -14.37 -2.68 7.55
C SER A 315 -13.79 -3.34 8.80
N THR A 316 -14.36 -4.49 9.18
CA THR A 316 -13.75 -5.35 10.20
C THR A 316 -12.31 -5.71 9.77
N PRO A 317 -11.34 -5.66 10.69
CA PRO A 317 -9.97 -6.11 10.42
C PRO A 317 -9.92 -7.55 9.94
N VAL A 318 -9.06 -7.81 8.96
CA VAL A 318 -8.75 -9.14 8.45
C VAL A 318 -7.27 -9.39 8.67
N LEU A 319 -6.95 -10.52 9.30
CA LEU A 319 -5.57 -10.92 9.55
C LEU A 319 -5.12 -11.95 8.51
N VAL A 320 -4.18 -11.57 7.65
CA VAL A 320 -3.65 -12.43 6.59
C VAL A 320 -2.14 -12.52 6.71
N ASN A 321 -1.63 -13.70 7.09
CA ASN A 321 -0.21 -13.91 7.34
C ASN A 321 0.53 -14.55 6.16
N ASN A 322 0.12 -14.22 4.93
CA ASN A 322 0.72 -14.75 3.71
C ASN A 322 1.47 -13.66 2.93
N ALA A 323 2.73 -13.95 2.59
CA ALA A 323 3.57 -13.07 1.79
C ALA A 323 3.11 -13.01 0.33
N GLN A 324 2.56 -14.11 -0.20
CA GLN A 324 2.10 -14.24 -1.58
C GLN A 324 0.60 -13.92 -1.73
N ASN A 325 0.19 -13.58 -2.96
CA ASN A 325 -1.23 -13.43 -3.29
C ASN A 325 -1.96 -14.79 -3.16
N PRO A 326 -3.20 -14.80 -2.64
CA PRO A 326 -4.07 -15.96 -2.79
C PRO A 326 -4.34 -16.21 -4.28
N LYS A 327 -4.69 -17.45 -4.65
CA LYS A 327 -5.19 -17.70 -6.01
C LYS A 327 -6.53 -17.01 -6.17
N LEU A 328 -6.72 -16.24 -7.24
CA LEU A 328 -7.98 -15.57 -7.51
C LEU A 328 -8.80 -16.38 -8.53
N CYS A 329 -10.02 -16.74 -8.15
CA CYS A 329 -10.98 -17.43 -8.99
C CYS A 329 -12.14 -16.51 -9.37
N LEU A 330 -12.35 -16.24 -10.65
CA LEU A 330 -13.55 -15.53 -11.11
C LEU A 330 -14.71 -16.52 -11.25
N VAL A 331 -15.84 -16.18 -10.61
CA VAL A 331 -17.05 -17.01 -10.58
C VAL A 331 -18.16 -16.32 -11.34
N PHE A 332 -18.59 -16.87 -12.47
CA PHE A 332 -19.58 -16.24 -13.35
C PHE A 332 -20.98 -16.76 -13.04
N SER A 333 -21.88 -15.87 -12.62
CA SER A 333 -23.29 -16.22 -12.36
C SER A 333 -24.04 -16.61 -13.63
N GLY A 334 -24.99 -17.53 -13.51
CA GLY A 334 -25.95 -17.82 -14.56
C GLY A 334 -27.08 -16.78 -14.66
N GLN A 335 -28.18 -17.17 -15.30
CA GLN A 335 -29.40 -16.35 -15.36
C GLN A 335 -30.05 -16.18 -13.98
N GLY A 336 -30.63 -15.00 -13.73
CA GLY A 336 -31.30 -14.68 -12.47
C GLY A 336 -30.96 -13.30 -11.89
N PRO A 337 -29.69 -12.82 -11.91
CA PRO A 337 -29.29 -11.57 -11.26
C PRO A 337 -29.47 -10.31 -12.12
N GLN A 338 -29.83 -10.41 -13.40
CA GLN A 338 -30.06 -9.28 -14.31
C GLN A 338 -31.16 -8.32 -13.84
N HIS A 339 -30.97 -7.00 -13.97
CA HIS A 339 -31.98 -5.99 -13.65
C HIS A 339 -31.77 -4.71 -14.47
N ILE A 340 -32.80 -3.86 -14.59
CA ILE A 340 -32.82 -2.75 -15.58
C ILE A 340 -31.82 -1.62 -15.27
N PHE A 341 -31.20 -1.67 -14.10
CA PHE A 341 -30.27 -0.65 -13.62
C PHE A 341 -28.82 -1.11 -13.63
N MET A 342 -28.55 -2.37 -13.96
CA MET A 342 -27.22 -2.94 -13.84
C MET A 342 -26.21 -2.24 -14.77
N GLY A 343 -25.01 -1.99 -14.26
CA GLY A 343 -23.86 -1.46 -14.98
C GLY A 343 -23.99 0.01 -15.41
N ARG A 344 -25.06 0.70 -15.03
CA ARG A 344 -25.29 2.10 -15.42
C ARG A 344 -24.32 3.04 -14.71
N GLN A 345 -24.11 2.87 -13.41
CA GLN A 345 -23.18 3.71 -12.66
C GLN A 345 -21.74 3.32 -12.92
N LEU A 346 -21.48 2.02 -13.14
CA LEU A 346 -20.16 1.58 -13.62
C LEU A 346 -19.81 2.21 -14.96
N SER A 347 -20.76 2.28 -15.89
CA SER A 347 -20.54 2.93 -17.19
C SER A 347 -20.31 4.44 -17.08
N ALA A 348 -20.89 5.10 -16.07
CA ALA A 348 -20.67 6.52 -15.81
C ALA A 348 -19.30 6.79 -15.17
N ALA A 349 -18.87 5.93 -14.23
CA ALA A 349 -17.65 6.13 -13.46
C ALA A 349 -16.40 5.56 -14.14
N TYR A 350 -16.52 4.48 -14.92
CA TYR A 350 -15.38 3.72 -15.43
C TYR A 350 -15.41 3.57 -16.96
N PRO A 351 -14.56 4.31 -17.69
CA PRO A 351 -14.48 4.27 -19.16
C PRO A 351 -14.24 2.88 -19.74
N ALA A 352 -13.41 2.05 -19.07
CA ALA A 352 -13.12 0.68 -19.50
C ALA A 352 -14.39 -0.19 -19.55
N PHE A 353 -15.29 -0.02 -18.57
CA PHE A 353 -16.55 -0.76 -18.51
C PHE A 353 -17.48 -0.35 -19.67
N LEU A 354 -17.69 0.95 -19.86
CA LEU A 354 -18.55 1.47 -20.94
C LEU A 354 -18.00 1.12 -22.32
N SER A 355 -16.68 1.21 -22.52
CA SER A 355 -16.02 0.83 -23.78
C SER A 355 -16.23 -0.66 -24.08
N SER A 356 -16.13 -1.54 -23.07
CA SER A 356 -16.39 -2.97 -23.24
C SER A 356 -17.84 -3.27 -23.64
N ILE A 357 -18.82 -2.58 -23.03
CA ILE A 357 -20.23 -2.73 -23.38
C ILE A 357 -20.47 -2.34 -24.83
N ARG A 358 -19.98 -1.15 -25.24
CA ARG A 358 -20.12 -0.64 -26.61
C ARG A 358 -19.49 -1.55 -27.64
N GLU A 359 -18.32 -2.11 -27.32
CA GLU A 359 -17.63 -3.03 -28.22
C GLU A 359 -18.38 -4.36 -28.36
N SER A 360 -18.95 -4.89 -27.28
CA SER A 360 -19.75 -6.12 -27.34
C SER A 360 -21.02 -5.91 -28.17
N ASP A 361 -21.67 -4.74 -28.05
CA ASP A 361 -22.84 -4.37 -28.84
C ASP A 361 -22.50 -4.11 -30.32
N ARG A 362 -21.34 -3.49 -30.59
CA ARG A 362 -20.83 -3.34 -31.96
C ARG A 362 -20.63 -4.70 -32.63
N ILE A 363 -20.02 -5.65 -31.94
CA ILE A 363 -19.80 -7.01 -32.47
C ILE A 363 -21.13 -7.73 -32.69
N LEU A 364 -22.10 -7.58 -31.80
CA LEU A 364 -23.45 -8.13 -31.98
C LEU A 364 -24.09 -7.65 -33.30
N VAL A 365 -23.93 -6.37 -33.62
CA VAL A 365 -24.46 -5.76 -34.85
C VAL A 365 -23.65 -6.14 -36.07
N GLU A 366 -22.36 -5.81 -36.09
CA GLU A 366 -21.49 -5.92 -37.26
C GLU A 366 -21.07 -7.36 -37.54
N GLY A 367 -20.81 -8.15 -36.49
CA GLY A 367 -20.31 -9.53 -36.61
C GLY A 367 -21.42 -10.56 -36.79
N TYR A 368 -22.59 -10.34 -36.18
CA TYR A 368 -23.68 -11.32 -36.16
C TYR A 368 -25.01 -10.82 -36.76
N GLY A 369 -25.01 -9.61 -37.34
CA GLY A 369 -26.16 -9.05 -38.05
C GLY A 369 -27.41 -8.87 -37.19
N GLN A 370 -27.25 -8.77 -35.87
CA GLN A 370 -28.35 -8.56 -34.94
C GLN A 370 -28.63 -7.05 -34.74
N GLU A 371 -29.80 -6.71 -34.22
CA GLU A 371 -30.08 -5.34 -33.81
C GLU A 371 -29.31 -4.99 -32.52
N SER A 372 -28.85 -3.74 -32.39
CA SER A 372 -28.20 -3.26 -31.17
C SER A 372 -29.12 -3.44 -29.95
N MET A 373 -28.68 -4.24 -28.98
CA MET A 373 -29.41 -4.44 -27.73
C MET A 373 -29.37 -3.14 -26.91
N VAL A 374 -28.22 -2.47 -26.90
CA VAL A 374 -28.03 -1.23 -26.15
C VAL A 374 -28.93 -0.11 -26.69
N ALA A 375 -29.02 0.06 -28.01
CA ALA A 375 -29.86 1.10 -28.62
C ALA A 375 -31.35 0.85 -28.41
N ARG A 376 -31.81 -0.42 -28.51
CA ARG A 376 -33.21 -0.76 -28.31
C ARG A 376 -33.67 -0.68 -26.86
N THR A 377 -32.82 -1.08 -25.93
CA THR A 377 -33.21 -1.24 -24.51
C THR A 377 -32.76 -0.09 -23.63
N GLY A 378 -31.78 0.71 -24.05
CA GLY A 378 -31.14 1.74 -23.20
C GLY A 378 -30.37 1.17 -22.00
N LEU A 379 -30.12 -0.14 -21.96
CA LEU A 379 -29.42 -0.80 -20.85
C LEU A 379 -27.95 -0.35 -20.78
N PHE A 380 -27.39 -0.31 -19.57
CA PHE A 380 -26.03 0.15 -19.25
C PHE A 380 -25.73 1.64 -19.50
N ILE A 381 -26.48 2.34 -20.36
CA ILE A 381 -26.15 3.71 -20.75
C ILE A 381 -26.52 4.71 -19.65
N PRO A 382 -25.57 5.55 -19.18
CA PRO A 382 -25.85 6.62 -18.24
C PRO A 382 -26.85 7.64 -18.81
N GLY A 383 -27.81 8.09 -17.99
CA GLY A 383 -28.79 9.11 -18.38
C GLY A 383 -29.89 8.63 -19.34
N VAL A 384 -29.87 7.38 -19.78
CA VAL A 384 -30.90 6.80 -20.66
C VAL A 384 -31.82 5.91 -19.84
N GLN A 385 -33.13 6.13 -19.96
CA GLN A 385 -34.13 5.26 -19.33
C GLN A 385 -34.15 3.91 -20.05
N ALA A 386 -33.93 2.83 -19.28
CA ALA A 386 -33.97 1.49 -19.84
C ALA A 386 -35.43 1.07 -20.06
N THR A 387 -35.75 0.64 -21.27
CA THR A 387 -37.06 0.11 -21.66
C THR A 387 -36.89 -1.36 -22.05
N LEU A 388 -37.73 -2.21 -21.47
CA LEU A 388 -37.86 -3.61 -21.85
C LEU A 388 -39.30 -3.87 -22.26
N ALA A 389 -39.55 -4.99 -22.95
CA ALA A 389 -40.86 -5.33 -23.49
C ALA A 389 -42.00 -5.21 -22.45
N SER A 390 -43.19 -4.91 -22.98
CA SER A 390 -44.33 -4.22 -22.38
C SER A 390 -45.06 -4.88 -21.20
N ASN A 391 -44.53 -5.95 -20.59
CA ASN A 391 -45.18 -6.71 -19.51
C ASN A 391 -44.30 -6.92 -18.26
N GLY A 392 -43.11 -6.32 -18.21
CA GLY A 392 -42.19 -6.46 -17.06
C GLY A 392 -41.45 -7.80 -16.98
N VAL A 393 -41.64 -8.69 -17.96
CA VAL A 393 -40.87 -9.92 -18.13
C VAL A 393 -39.76 -9.66 -19.15
N TRP A 394 -38.52 -10.01 -18.78
CA TRP A 394 -37.38 -9.87 -19.68
C TRP A 394 -37.42 -10.97 -20.74
N PRO A 395 -37.37 -10.65 -22.04
CA PRO A 395 -37.21 -11.68 -23.06
C PRO A 395 -35.90 -12.44 -22.81
N VAL A 396 -35.95 -13.77 -22.90
CA VAL A 396 -34.80 -14.62 -22.54
C VAL A 396 -33.55 -14.32 -23.35
N GLY A 397 -33.70 -13.91 -24.62
CA GLY A 397 -32.59 -13.47 -25.44
C GLY A 397 -31.83 -12.26 -24.86
N GLU A 398 -32.55 -11.28 -24.33
CA GLU A 398 -31.93 -10.10 -23.72
C GLU A 398 -31.30 -10.42 -22.38
N ILE A 399 -31.84 -11.39 -21.64
CA ILE A 399 -31.19 -11.89 -20.42
C ILE A 399 -29.82 -12.47 -20.77
N VAL A 400 -29.75 -13.32 -21.79
CA VAL A 400 -28.49 -13.97 -22.23
C VAL A 400 -27.47 -12.91 -22.66
N LEU A 401 -27.83 -12.02 -23.57
CA LEU A 401 -26.92 -11.00 -24.09
C LEU A 401 -26.47 -10.02 -23.00
N SER A 402 -27.40 -9.49 -22.21
CA SER A 402 -27.07 -8.51 -21.17
C SER A 402 -26.19 -9.08 -20.06
N MET A 403 -26.41 -10.34 -19.65
CA MET A 403 -25.55 -11.01 -18.69
C MET A 403 -24.13 -11.19 -19.23
N VAL A 404 -23.97 -11.67 -20.47
CA VAL A 404 -22.65 -11.86 -21.09
C VAL A 404 -21.93 -10.53 -21.24
N PHE A 405 -22.60 -9.48 -21.73
CA PHE A 405 -22.00 -8.16 -21.92
C PHE A 405 -21.54 -7.55 -20.60
N PHE A 406 -22.38 -7.62 -19.57
CA PHE A 406 -22.05 -7.14 -18.23
C PHE A 406 -20.84 -7.88 -17.65
N GLN A 407 -20.82 -9.21 -17.75
CA GLN A 407 -19.74 -10.03 -17.20
C GLN A 407 -18.40 -9.81 -17.93
N ILE A 408 -18.42 -9.68 -19.26
CA ILE A 408 -17.24 -9.30 -20.06
C ILE A 408 -16.74 -7.91 -19.63
N ALA A 409 -17.64 -6.93 -19.51
CA ALA A 409 -17.28 -5.57 -19.12
C ALA A 409 -16.70 -5.49 -17.69
N LEU A 410 -17.19 -6.31 -16.77
CA LEU A 410 -16.65 -6.37 -15.42
C LEU A 410 -15.26 -7.05 -15.39
N VAL A 411 -15.02 -8.06 -16.22
CA VAL A 411 -13.67 -8.66 -16.40
C VAL A 411 -12.69 -7.63 -16.96
N ASP A 412 -13.09 -6.90 -18.00
CA ASP A 412 -12.26 -5.86 -18.60
C ASP A 412 -11.95 -4.72 -17.63
N LEU A 413 -12.93 -4.30 -16.83
CA LEU A 413 -12.73 -3.30 -15.79
C LEU A 413 -11.70 -3.78 -14.77
N LEU A 414 -11.83 -5.01 -14.26
CA LEU A 414 -10.86 -5.59 -13.32
C LEU A 414 -9.46 -5.66 -13.94
N GLN A 415 -9.32 -6.10 -15.19
CA GLN A 415 -8.04 -6.13 -15.91
C GLN A 415 -7.45 -4.73 -16.11
N SER A 416 -8.29 -3.73 -16.41
CA SER A 416 -7.84 -2.33 -16.50
C SER A 416 -7.27 -1.81 -15.17
N LEU A 417 -7.73 -2.36 -14.04
CA LEU A 417 -7.23 -2.08 -12.69
C LEU A 417 -6.04 -2.97 -12.29
N GLY A 418 -5.45 -3.73 -13.21
CA GLY A 418 -4.31 -4.62 -12.97
C GLY A 418 -4.67 -5.93 -12.27
N VAL A 419 -5.95 -6.27 -12.12
CA VAL A 419 -6.37 -7.53 -11.48
C VAL A 419 -6.09 -8.71 -12.41
N GLU A 420 -5.11 -9.51 -12.03
CA GLU A 420 -4.81 -10.83 -12.59
C GLU A 420 -5.52 -11.93 -11.79
N TYR A 421 -5.98 -12.97 -12.50
CA TYR A 421 -6.70 -14.11 -11.91
C TYR A 421 -6.17 -15.43 -12.46
N ASP A 422 -6.17 -16.45 -11.61
CA ASP A 422 -5.56 -17.75 -11.92
C ASP A 422 -6.60 -18.73 -12.48
N LEU A 423 -7.84 -18.66 -11.97
CA LEU A 423 -8.87 -19.67 -12.14
C LEU A 423 -10.19 -19.04 -12.58
N VAL A 424 -10.99 -19.79 -13.33
CA VAL A 424 -12.36 -19.40 -13.66
C VAL A 424 -13.34 -20.56 -13.57
N VAL A 425 -14.58 -20.26 -13.21
CA VAL A 425 -15.71 -21.20 -13.18
C VAL A 425 -17.00 -20.44 -13.47
N GLY A 426 -17.89 -21.02 -14.27
CA GLY A 426 -19.18 -20.42 -14.60
C GLY A 426 -20.34 -21.32 -14.21
N HIS A 427 -21.48 -20.71 -13.83
CA HIS A 427 -22.72 -21.43 -13.61
C HIS A 427 -23.61 -21.28 -14.84
N SER A 428 -23.90 -22.38 -15.55
CA SER A 428 -24.78 -22.38 -16.72
C SER A 428 -24.39 -21.30 -17.74
N LEU A 429 -25.25 -20.30 -17.98
CA LEU A 429 -25.04 -19.12 -18.82
C LEU A 429 -23.70 -18.41 -18.56
N GLY A 430 -23.24 -18.37 -17.30
CA GLY A 430 -21.97 -17.75 -16.94
C GLY A 430 -20.74 -18.41 -17.58
N GLU A 431 -20.84 -19.65 -18.07
CA GLU A 431 -19.73 -20.32 -18.76
C GLU A 431 -19.37 -19.65 -20.11
N ILE A 432 -20.26 -18.84 -20.69
CA ILE A 432 -19.92 -18.06 -21.90
C ILE A 432 -18.89 -16.98 -21.57
N ALA A 433 -19.15 -16.15 -20.56
CA ALA A 433 -18.21 -15.12 -20.11
C ALA A 433 -16.95 -15.73 -19.47
N MET A 434 -17.05 -16.89 -18.83
CA MET A 434 -15.91 -17.70 -18.39
C MET A 434 -14.99 -18.08 -19.56
N GLY A 435 -15.55 -18.48 -20.70
CA GLY A 435 -14.77 -18.79 -21.91
C GLY A 435 -13.98 -17.59 -22.41
N TYR A 436 -14.58 -16.39 -22.39
CA TYR A 436 -13.84 -15.14 -22.64
C TYR A 436 -12.73 -14.93 -21.61
N ALA A 437 -13.05 -14.91 -20.32
CA ALA A 437 -12.09 -14.64 -19.25
C ALA A 437 -10.90 -15.61 -19.26
N SER A 438 -11.16 -16.90 -19.50
CA SER A 438 -10.09 -17.91 -19.62
C SER A 438 -9.19 -17.74 -20.84
N GLY A 439 -9.61 -16.99 -21.86
CA GLY A 439 -8.90 -16.82 -23.13
C GLY A 439 -9.21 -17.88 -24.20
N HIS A 440 -10.11 -18.83 -23.91
CA HIS A 440 -10.60 -19.79 -24.91
C HIS A 440 -11.55 -19.15 -25.93
N TYR A 441 -12.24 -18.06 -25.57
CA TYR A 441 -13.04 -17.28 -26.50
C TYR A 441 -12.42 -15.91 -26.72
N SER A 442 -12.40 -15.47 -27.98
CA SER A 442 -12.36 -14.03 -28.25
C SER A 442 -13.65 -13.37 -27.75
N ARG A 443 -13.67 -12.04 -27.64
CA ARG A 443 -14.91 -11.33 -27.33
C ARG A 443 -16.00 -11.63 -28.36
N GLU A 444 -15.62 -11.65 -29.64
CA GLU A 444 -16.52 -11.96 -30.74
C GLU A 444 -17.13 -13.34 -30.60
N MET A 445 -16.31 -14.37 -30.32
CA MET A 445 -16.83 -15.71 -30.07
C MET A 445 -17.81 -15.75 -28.90
N ALA A 446 -17.51 -15.07 -27.78
CA ALA A 446 -18.42 -15.06 -26.63
C ALA A 446 -19.77 -14.41 -26.97
N VAL A 447 -19.78 -13.34 -27.76
CA VAL A 447 -21.01 -12.71 -28.28
C VAL A 447 -21.74 -13.66 -29.22
N GLY A 448 -21.05 -14.34 -30.13
CA GLY A 448 -21.66 -15.31 -31.04
C GLY A 448 -22.30 -16.51 -30.34
N VAL A 449 -21.61 -17.09 -29.34
CA VAL A 449 -22.18 -18.16 -28.51
C VAL A 449 -23.40 -17.64 -27.73
N ALA A 450 -23.37 -16.39 -27.27
CA ALA A 450 -24.52 -15.77 -26.62
C ALA A 450 -25.72 -15.62 -27.58
N VAL A 451 -25.50 -15.19 -28.82
CA VAL A 451 -26.54 -15.12 -29.87
C VAL A 451 -27.13 -16.50 -30.14
N ALA A 452 -26.29 -17.51 -30.36
CA ALA A 452 -26.75 -18.88 -30.63
C ALA A 452 -27.57 -19.44 -29.47
N ARG A 453 -27.11 -19.22 -28.23
CA ARG A 453 -27.82 -19.65 -27.02
C ARG A 453 -29.13 -18.87 -26.82
N ALA A 454 -29.13 -17.56 -27.06
CA ALA A 454 -30.32 -16.72 -26.99
C ALA A 454 -31.41 -17.20 -27.94
N ALA A 455 -31.07 -17.51 -29.20
CA ALA A 455 -32.01 -18.03 -30.18
C ALA A 455 -32.61 -19.38 -29.77
N ALA A 456 -31.78 -20.31 -29.31
CA ALA A 456 -32.23 -21.62 -28.84
C ALA A 456 -33.13 -21.52 -27.59
N MET A 457 -32.78 -20.65 -26.64
CA MET A 457 -33.56 -20.44 -25.42
C MET A 457 -34.89 -19.73 -25.70
N ALA A 458 -34.92 -18.77 -26.61
CA ALA A 458 -36.16 -18.10 -27.03
C ALA A 458 -37.13 -19.08 -27.69
N HIS A 459 -36.63 -20.02 -28.49
CA HIS A 459 -37.47 -21.07 -29.08
C HIS A 459 -37.96 -22.10 -28.05
N ALA A 460 -37.17 -22.32 -26.98
CA ALA A 460 -37.54 -23.22 -25.87
C ALA A 460 -38.57 -22.62 -24.90
N GLU A 461 -38.90 -21.34 -25.02
CA GLU A 461 -39.77 -20.65 -24.06
C GLU A 461 -41.17 -21.27 -24.04
N GLY A 462 -41.64 -21.62 -22.84
CA GLY A 462 -42.87 -22.37 -22.60
C GLY A 462 -42.68 -23.90 -22.49
N ASN A 463 -41.47 -24.45 -22.65
CA ASN A 463 -41.26 -25.89 -22.61
C ASN A 463 -41.25 -26.51 -21.19
N GLY A 464 -41.29 -25.68 -20.14
CA GLY A 464 -41.36 -26.14 -18.76
C GLY A 464 -40.87 -25.10 -17.75
N ALA A 465 -40.59 -25.54 -16.53
CA ALA A 465 -40.19 -24.68 -15.42
C ALA A 465 -39.04 -25.27 -14.59
N MET A 466 -38.55 -24.45 -13.65
CA MET A 466 -37.48 -24.83 -12.73
C MET A 466 -37.80 -24.38 -11.30
N VAL A 467 -37.29 -25.12 -10.31
CA VAL A 467 -37.39 -24.80 -8.89
C VAL A 467 -36.03 -24.97 -8.21
N ALA A 468 -35.62 -23.99 -7.42
CA ALA A 468 -34.51 -24.12 -6.49
C ALA A 468 -34.99 -24.77 -5.19
N LEU A 469 -34.34 -25.85 -4.78
CA LEU A 469 -34.63 -26.59 -3.54
C LEU A 469 -33.44 -26.51 -2.57
N GLY A 470 -33.72 -26.17 -1.31
CA GLY A 470 -32.74 -26.16 -0.23
C GLY A 470 -32.54 -27.55 0.38
N VAL A 471 -32.18 -28.53 -0.46
CA VAL A 471 -31.83 -29.88 -0.03
C VAL A 471 -30.68 -30.45 -0.86
N GLY A 472 -29.97 -31.43 -0.29
CA GLY A 472 -28.98 -32.21 -1.03
C GLY A 472 -29.59 -33.19 -2.05
N VAL A 473 -28.74 -33.68 -2.96
CA VAL A 473 -29.09 -34.52 -4.11
C VAL A 473 -29.94 -35.74 -3.75
N GLN A 474 -29.62 -36.45 -2.66
CA GLN A 474 -30.35 -37.67 -2.29
C GLN A 474 -31.79 -37.38 -1.87
N LYS A 475 -32.01 -36.34 -1.06
CA LYS A 475 -33.36 -35.92 -0.64
C LYS A 475 -34.15 -35.41 -1.85
N ALA A 476 -33.53 -34.65 -2.75
CA ALA A 476 -34.17 -34.22 -3.99
C ALA A 476 -34.62 -35.40 -4.87
N LYS A 477 -33.76 -36.42 -5.06
CA LYS A 477 -34.13 -37.65 -5.79
C LYS A 477 -35.32 -38.36 -5.16
N THR A 478 -35.39 -38.44 -3.83
CA THR A 478 -36.54 -39.02 -3.11
C THR A 478 -37.82 -38.23 -3.33
N MET A 479 -37.75 -36.89 -3.28
CA MET A 479 -38.89 -36.02 -3.54
C MET A 479 -39.38 -36.14 -4.99
N ILE A 480 -38.46 -36.14 -5.96
CA ILE A 480 -38.79 -36.34 -7.39
C ILE A 480 -39.51 -37.67 -7.59
N ARG A 481 -38.98 -38.78 -7.07
CA ARG A 481 -39.64 -40.10 -7.18
C ARG A 481 -41.03 -40.11 -6.55
N LYS A 482 -41.23 -39.40 -5.44
CA LYS A 482 -42.52 -39.30 -4.77
C LYS A 482 -43.53 -38.56 -5.64
N VAL A 483 -43.16 -37.40 -6.20
CA VAL A 483 -44.01 -36.63 -7.13
C VAL A 483 -44.36 -37.45 -8.37
N LEU A 484 -43.37 -38.05 -9.03
CA LEU A 484 -43.61 -38.86 -10.23
C LEU A 484 -44.59 -40.02 -9.97
N ARG A 485 -44.47 -40.69 -8.82
CA ARG A 485 -45.42 -41.74 -8.39
C ARG A 485 -46.82 -41.21 -8.12
N GLN A 486 -46.94 -40.05 -7.46
CA GLN A 486 -48.23 -39.44 -7.12
C GLN A 486 -48.99 -38.96 -8.36
N GLU A 487 -48.25 -38.43 -9.35
CA GLU A 487 -48.81 -37.93 -10.61
C GLU A 487 -48.93 -39.04 -11.69
N GLY A 488 -48.56 -40.29 -11.37
CA GLY A 488 -48.72 -41.43 -12.27
C GLY A 488 -47.80 -41.44 -13.51
N VAL A 489 -46.67 -40.72 -13.46
CA VAL A 489 -45.73 -40.58 -14.57
C VAL A 489 -44.37 -41.23 -14.27
N VAL A 490 -43.67 -41.68 -15.31
CA VAL A 490 -42.35 -42.35 -15.17
C VAL A 490 -41.18 -41.36 -15.20
N THR A 491 -41.33 -40.26 -15.93
CA THR A 491 -40.29 -39.24 -16.16
C THR A 491 -40.93 -37.85 -16.26
N GLY A 492 -40.11 -36.79 -16.30
CA GLY A 492 -40.60 -35.41 -16.42
C GLY A 492 -39.98 -34.42 -15.42
N LEU A 493 -39.13 -34.90 -14.49
CA LEU A 493 -38.37 -34.08 -13.55
C LEU A 493 -36.91 -34.54 -13.52
N TRP A 494 -35.99 -33.59 -13.67
CA TRP A 494 -34.55 -33.82 -13.65
C TRP A 494 -33.86 -32.83 -12.73
N ILE A 495 -32.78 -33.27 -12.08
CA ILE A 495 -31.88 -32.35 -11.41
C ILE A 495 -31.12 -31.60 -12.51
N ALA A 496 -31.35 -30.29 -12.60
CA ALA A 496 -30.72 -29.39 -13.56
C ALA A 496 -29.43 -28.76 -13.01
N GLY A 497 -29.28 -28.68 -11.68
CA GLY A 497 -28.08 -28.13 -11.05
C GLY A 497 -27.85 -28.72 -9.66
N ILE A 498 -26.59 -29.00 -9.36
CA ILE A 498 -26.09 -29.36 -8.04
C ILE A 498 -25.24 -28.18 -7.58
N ASN A 499 -25.85 -27.24 -6.86
CA ASN A 499 -25.24 -25.94 -6.61
C ASN A 499 -24.37 -25.95 -5.35
N SER A 500 -24.75 -26.72 -4.34
CA SER A 500 -23.98 -26.91 -3.11
C SER A 500 -24.39 -28.24 -2.45
N PRO A 501 -23.75 -28.66 -1.33
CA PRO A 501 -24.19 -29.85 -0.59
C PRO A 501 -25.66 -29.80 -0.15
N GLU A 502 -26.22 -28.60 0.02
CA GLU A 502 -27.57 -28.36 0.56
C GLU A 502 -28.50 -27.65 -0.43
N ALA A 503 -28.10 -27.47 -1.69
CA ALA A 503 -28.92 -26.79 -2.68
C ALA A 503 -28.84 -27.44 -4.06
N VAL A 504 -30.01 -27.74 -4.63
CA VAL A 504 -30.16 -28.23 -6.00
C VAL A 504 -31.21 -27.43 -6.76
N THR A 505 -31.10 -27.44 -8.09
CA THR A 505 -32.15 -26.96 -8.98
C THR A 505 -32.77 -28.14 -9.69
N VAL A 506 -34.10 -28.22 -9.70
CA VAL A 506 -34.87 -29.24 -10.41
C VAL A 506 -35.64 -28.56 -11.54
N ALA A 507 -35.69 -29.21 -12.70
CA ALA A 507 -36.37 -28.72 -13.89
C ALA A 507 -37.24 -29.80 -14.51
N GLY A 508 -38.31 -29.41 -15.18
CA GLY A 508 -39.29 -30.33 -15.76
C GLY A 508 -40.50 -29.60 -16.31
N THR A 509 -41.60 -30.32 -16.56
CA THR A 509 -42.85 -29.67 -16.97
C THR A 509 -43.43 -28.81 -15.84
N ASP A 510 -44.19 -27.79 -16.20
CA ASP A 510 -44.75 -26.83 -15.23
C ASP A 510 -45.59 -27.52 -14.14
N GLU A 511 -46.42 -28.49 -14.52
CA GLU A 511 -47.32 -29.20 -13.62
C GLU A 511 -46.54 -30.00 -12.56
N LEU A 512 -45.48 -30.67 -12.99
CA LEU A 512 -44.65 -31.49 -12.11
C LEU A 512 -43.77 -30.63 -11.18
N ILE A 513 -43.32 -29.48 -11.66
CA ILE A 513 -42.61 -28.51 -10.83
C ILE A 513 -43.56 -27.93 -9.77
N ASP A 514 -44.80 -27.62 -10.13
CA ASP A 514 -45.80 -27.15 -9.18
C ASP A 514 -46.15 -28.23 -8.14
N ALA A 515 -46.25 -29.49 -8.56
CA ALA A 515 -46.42 -30.63 -7.65
C ALA A 515 -45.23 -30.78 -6.68
N LEU A 516 -44.00 -30.60 -7.17
CA LEU A 516 -42.81 -30.64 -6.34
C LEU A 516 -42.74 -29.47 -5.35
N VAL A 517 -43.15 -28.27 -5.76
CA VAL A 517 -43.27 -27.10 -4.87
C VAL A 517 -44.34 -27.34 -3.81
N ARG A 518 -45.51 -27.91 -4.16
CA ARG A 518 -46.55 -28.29 -3.18
C ARG A 518 -46.01 -29.29 -2.16
N LEU A 519 -45.33 -30.34 -2.61
CA LEU A 519 -44.72 -31.34 -1.73
C LEU A 519 -43.66 -30.73 -0.81
N ALA A 520 -42.83 -29.82 -1.31
CA ALA A 520 -41.79 -29.16 -0.51
C ALA A 520 -42.36 -28.27 0.60
N LYS A 521 -43.52 -27.65 0.33
CA LYS A 521 -44.26 -26.79 1.27
C LYS A 521 -45.16 -27.56 2.24
N ASP A 522 -45.27 -28.88 2.09
CA ASP A 522 -45.99 -29.73 3.03
C ASP A 522 -45.38 -29.56 4.44
N PRO A 523 -46.19 -29.25 5.48
CA PRO A 523 -45.73 -29.11 6.85
C PRO A 523 -44.91 -30.31 7.37
N ALA A 524 -45.16 -31.51 6.84
CA ALA A 524 -44.41 -32.72 7.20
C ALA A 524 -43.00 -32.79 6.60
N GLN A 525 -42.66 -31.95 5.61
CA GLN A 525 -41.36 -31.92 4.93
C GLN A 525 -40.55 -30.64 5.21
N THR A 526 -41.25 -29.49 5.25
CA THR A 526 -40.72 -28.12 5.38
C THR A 526 -39.36 -27.94 4.70
N VAL A 527 -39.36 -27.86 3.37
CA VAL A 527 -38.18 -27.66 2.52
C VAL A 527 -38.27 -26.30 1.82
N PHE A 528 -37.17 -25.54 1.79
CA PHE A 528 -37.10 -24.35 0.95
C PHE A 528 -37.31 -24.72 -0.52
N ALA A 529 -38.32 -24.13 -1.16
CA ALA A 529 -38.63 -24.30 -2.58
C ALA A 529 -39.07 -22.98 -3.20
N ALA A 530 -38.29 -22.50 -4.17
CA ALA A 530 -38.56 -21.28 -4.92
C ALA A 530 -38.62 -21.57 -6.43
N LYS A 531 -39.83 -21.47 -7.01
CA LYS A 531 -40.02 -21.57 -8.46
C LYS A 531 -39.30 -20.40 -9.13
N LEU A 532 -38.45 -20.69 -10.09
CA LEU A 532 -37.64 -19.70 -10.80
C LEU A 532 -38.50 -18.98 -11.84
N ARG A 533 -38.21 -17.69 -12.09
CA ARG A 533 -38.90 -16.89 -13.10
C ARG A 533 -38.32 -17.15 -14.49
N VAL A 534 -38.44 -18.39 -14.93
CA VAL A 534 -37.98 -18.87 -16.24
C VAL A 534 -39.08 -19.73 -16.85
N GLY A 535 -39.35 -19.52 -18.14
CA GLY A 535 -40.32 -20.32 -18.89
C GLY A 535 -39.71 -21.55 -19.57
N CYS A 536 -38.49 -21.95 -19.22
CA CYS A 536 -37.85 -23.11 -19.82
C CYS A 536 -37.25 -24.06 -18.77
N ALA A 537 -37.27 -25.35 -19.08
CA ALA A 537 -36.63 -26.41 -18.30
C ALA A 537 -35.18 -26.67 -18.76
N PHE A 538 -34.28 -25.72 -18.50
CA PHE A 538 -32.86 -25.83 -18.88
C PHE A 538 -32.17 -27.04 -18.25
N HIS A 539 -31.09 -27.53 -18.87
CA HIS A 539 -30.29 -28.66 -18.38
C HIS A 539 -31.07 -29.99 -18.29
N THR A 540 -32.05 -30.18 -19.18
CA THR A 540 -32.89 -31.38 -19.25
C THR A 540 -33.06 -31.86 -20.70
N PRO A 541 -33.58 -33.09 -20.91
CA PRO A 541 -33.98 -33.56 -22.25
C PRO A 541 -34.94 -32.63 -22.99
N LEU A 542 -35.70 -31.77 -22.30
CA LEU A 542 -36.62 -30.82 -22.94
C LEU A 542 -35.93 -29.74 -23.78
N MET A 543 -34.60 -29.63 -23.67
CA MET A 543 -33.80 -28.77 -24.54
C MET A 543 -33.43 -29.43 -25.87
N GLU A 544 -33.49 -30.76 -26.01
CA GLU A 544 -33.03 -31.50 -27.20
C GLU A 544 -33.60 -31.01 -28.54
N PRO A 545 -34.88 -30.63 -28.68
CA PRO A 545 -35.39 -30.15 -29.96
C PRO A 545 -34.76 -28.82 -30.43
N GLN A 546 -33.99 -28.14 -29.55
CA GLN A 546 -33.36 -26.85 -29.82
C GLN A 546 -31.89 -27.02 -30.23
N GLU A 547 -31.39 -28.26 -30.29
CA GLU A 547 -30.00 -28.58 -30.63
C GLU A 547 -29.62 -28.07 -32.02
N GLU A 548 -30.40 -28.41 -33.04
CA GLU A 548 -30.10 -28.01 -34.41
C GLU A 548 -30.18 -26.49 -34.59
N LEU A 549 -31.13 -25.83 -33.90
CA LEU A 549 -31.22 -24.37 -33.92
C LEU A 549 -29.98 -23.73 -33.27
N PHE A 550 -29.57 -24.22 -32.10
CA PHE A 550 -28.34 -23.76 -31.45
C PHE A 550 -27.12 -23.97 -32.36
N LYS A 551 -26.97 -25.17 -32.91
CA LYS A 551 -25.84 -25.52 -33.78
C LYS A 551 -25.80 -24.71 -35.07
N LEU A 552 -26.96 -24.37 -35.64
CA LEU A 552 -27.04 -23.52 -36.83
C LEU A 552 -26.35 -22.17 -36.61
N TYR A 553 -26.64 -21.51 -35.49
CA TYR A 553 -26.03 -20.23 -35.14
C TYR A 553 -24.61 -20.36 -34.57
N ALA A 554 -24.29 -21.46 -33.89
CA ALA A 554 -22.98 -21.66 -33.26
C ALA A 554 -21.90 -22.12 -34.24
N ARG A 555 -22.22 -22.85 -35.32
CA ARG A 555 -21.22 -23.38 -36.28
C ARG A 555 -20.27 -22.31 -36.83
N PRO A 556 -20.76 -21.14 -37.33
CA PRO A 556 -19.87 -20.09 -37.83
C PRO A 556 -18.93 -19.54 -36.75
N VAL A 557 -19.37 -19.51 -35.49
CA VAL A 557 -18.57 -19.00 -34.36
C VAL A 557 -17.32 -19.83 -34.12
N PHE A 558 -17.41 -21.14 -34.36
CA PHE A 558 -16.32 -22.11 -34.14
C PHE A 558 -15.60 -22.54 -35.41
N ALA A 559 -15.82 -21.86 -36.55
CA ALA A 559 -15.25 -22.24 -37.84
C ALA A 559 -13.70 -22.27 -37.80
N ASP A 560 -13.10 -21.33 -37.08
CA ASP A 560 -11.63 -21.21 -36.94
C ASP A 560 -11.09 -21.87 -35.65
N GLY A 561 -11.93 -22.64 -34.95
CA GLY A 561 -11.61 -23.25 -33.67
C GLY A 561 -11.74 -22.30 -32.48
N THR A 562 -11.15 -22.69 -31.33
CA THR A 562 -11.14 -21.90 -30.09
C THR A 562 -9.87 -21.07 -29.96
N GLY A 563 -9.96 -20.01 -29.15
CA GLY A 563 -8.84 -19.14 -28.80
C GLY A 563 -7.70 -19.91 -28.14
N LYS A 564 -6.46 -19.59 -28.53
CA LYS A 564 -5.24 -20.26 -28.04
C LYS A 564 -4.50 -19.50 -26.94
N ASN A 565 -4.95 -18.29 -26.60
CA ASN A 565 -4.27 -17.45 -25.61
C ASN A 565 -4.85 -17.67 -24.21
N ILE A 566 -4.51 -18.81 -23.61
CA ILE A 566 -5.05 -19.21 -22.31
C ILE A 566 -4.51 -18.29 -21.19
N ARG A 567 -5.43 -17.60 -20.52
CA ARG A 567 -5.16 -16.65 -19.43
C ARG A 567 -5.39 -17.24 -18.04
N ALA A 568 -6.37 -18.13 -17.91
CA ALA A 568 -6.76 -18.72 -16.63
C ALA A 568 -7.24 -20.15 -16.80
N ARG A 569 -7.03 -20.97 -15.77
CA ARG A 569 -7.42 -22.39 -15.79
C ARG A 569 -8.91 -22.54 -15.54
N VAL A 570 -9.58 -23.34 -16.34
CA VAL A 570 -11.03 -23.55 -16.29
C VAL A 570 -11.39 -24.76 -15.43
N MET A 571 -12.27 -24.56 -14.45
CA MET A 571 -13.01 -25.65 -13.80
C MET A 571 -14.38 -25.78 -14.47
N SER A 572 -14.60 -26.88 -15.19
CA SER A 572 -15.86 -27.10 -15.91
C SER A 572 -16.96 -27.54 -14.95
N THR A 573 -18.14 -26.92 -15.06
CA THR A 573 -19.32 -27.37 -14.34
C THR A 573 -20.13 -28.42 -15.11
N ASN A 574 -19.82 -28.69 -16.38
CA ASN A 574 -20.42 -29.81 -17.12
C ASN A 574 -19.98 -31.16 -16.53
N ASP A 575 -18.70 -31.25 -16.17
CA ASP A 575 -18.07 -32.51 -15.73
C ASP A 575 -17.62 -32.47 -14.25
N GLY A 576 -17.57 -31.30 -13.61
CA GLY A 576 -17.10 -31.14 -12.23
C GLY A 576 -15.59 -31.39 -12.06
N ARG A 577 -14.80 -31.16 -13.12
CA ARG A 577 -13.35 -31.39 -13.16
C ARG A 577 -12.64 -30.29 -13.94
N TRP A 578 -11.31 -30.26 -13.82
CA TRP A 578 -10.47 -29.39 -14.64
C TRP A 578 -10.70 -29.67 -16.12
N LEU A 579 -10.85 -28.62 -16.91
CA LEU A 579 -11.07 -28.74 -18.34
C LEU A 579 -9.89 -29.45 -19.01
N ASP A 580 -10.18 -30.51 -19.76
CA ASP A 580 -9.23 -31.36 -20.50
C ASP A 580 -9.56 -31.47 -22.00
N ARG A 581 -10.50 -30.65 -22.47
CA ARG A 581 -10.98 -30.54 -23.86
C ARG A 581 -11.24 -29.09 -24.21
N ASP A 582 -11.41 -28.78 -25.50
CA ASP A 582 -11.79 -27.44 -25.94
C ASP A 582 -13.21 -27.09 -25.48
N LEU A 583 -13.43 -25.78 -25.26
CA LEU A 583 -14.76 -25.19 -25.10
C LEU A 583 -15.45 -25.07 -26.47
N ASP A 584 -15.57 -26.19 -27.18
CA ASP A 584 -16.10 -26.26 -28.53
C ASP A 584 -17.63 -26.20 -28.58
N LEU A 585 -18.18 -26.23 -29.80
CA LEU A 585 -19.62 -26.27 -30.04
C LEU A 585 -20.32 -27.40 -29.26
N ASN A 586 -19.69 -28.58 -29.14
CA ASN A 586 -20.24 -29.70 -28.39
C ASN A 586 -20.24 -29.43 -26.88
N TYR A 587 -19.17 -28.82 -26.35
CA TYR A 587 -19.12 -28.39 -24.96
C TYR A 587 -20.24 -27.38 -24.64
N CYS A 588 -20.47 -26.40 -25.53
CA CYS A 588 -21.56 -25.44 -25.36
C CYS A 588 -22.94 -26.11 -25.35
N TRP A 589 -23.14 -27.11 -26.20
CA TRP A 589 -24.38 -27.88 -26.19
C TRP A 589 -24.53 -28.71 -24.91
N ASP A 590 -23.47 -29.40 -24.49
CA ASP A 590 -23.42 -30.12 -23.23
C ASP A 590 -23.77 -29.18 -22.06
N ASN A 591 -23.30 -27.92 -22.07
CA ASN A 591 -23.64 -26.92 -21.05
C ASN A 591 -25.14 -26.58 -21.02
N ILE A 592 -25.82 -26.51 -22.17
CA ILE A 592 -27.27 -26.24 -22.25
C ILE A 592 -28.08 -27.47 -21.78
N ARG A 593 -27.61 -28.67 -22.12
CA ARG A 593 -28.36 -29.93 -22.01
C ARG A 593 -28.12 -30.69 -20.71
N ARG A 594 -26.92 -30.67 -20.15
CA ARG A 594 -26.50 -31.47 -18.99
C ARG A 594 -26.64 -30.69 -17.68
N PRO A 595 -26.80 -31.39 -16.53
CA PRO A 595 -26.86 -30.74 -15.22
C PRO A 595 -25.58 -29.96 -14.89
N VAL A 596 -25.75 -28.80 -14.25
CA VAL A 596 -24.64 -27.96 -13.78
C VAL A 596 -24.09 -28.50 -12.46
N LEU A 597 -22.85 -28.98 -12.45
CA LEU A 597 -22.17 -29.55 -11.27
C LEU A 597 -21.37 -28.49 -10.50
N PHE A 598 -22.00 -27.34 -10.22
CA PHE A 598 -21.32 -26.17 -9.64
C PHE A 598 -20.73 -26.44 -8.25
N GLY A 599 -21.49 -27.06 -7.33
CA GLY A 599 -21.00 -27.36 -5.98
C GLY A 599 -19.82 -28.34 -5.98
N THR A 600 -19.81 -29.29 -6.93
CA THR A 600 -18.69 -30.21 -7.15
C THR A 600 -17.45 -29.46 -7.65
N ALA A 601 -17.62 -28.57 -8.63
CA ALA A 601 -16.54 -27.73 -9.16
C ALA A 601 -15.93 -26.82 -8.08
N ILE A 602 -16.75 -26.14 -7.27
CA ILE A 602 -16.25 -25.27 -6.19
C ILE A 602 -15.52 -26.08 -5.13
N LYS A 603 -16.08 -27.21 -4.69
CA LYS A 603 -15.41 -28.07 -3.70
C LYS A 603 -14.04 -28.51 -4.19
N LYS A 604 -13.93 -28.87 -5.47
CA LYS A 604 -12.65 -29.23 -6.09
C LYS A 604 -11.68 -28.05 -6.15
N LEU A 605 -12.15 -26.84 -6.46
CA LEU A 605 -11.31 -25.63 -6.45
C LEU A 605 -10.76 -25.32 -5.05
N VAL A 606 -11.58 -25.50 -4.01
CA VAL A 606 -11.15 -25.33 -2.62
C VAL A 606 -10.10 -26.38 -2.25
N ASP A 607 -10.35 -27.65 -2.56
CA ASP A 607 -9.44 -28.76 -2.25
C ASP A 607 -8.09 -28.65 -2.98
N ASP A 608 -8.11 -28.21 -4.25
CA ASP A 608 -6.91 -28.03 -5.08
C ASP A 608 -6.23 -26.66 -4.85
N GLY A 609 -6.74 -25.84 -3.92
CA GLY A 609 -6.25 -24.49 -3.63
C GLY A 609 -4.81 -24.45 -3.12
N GLY A 610 -4.42 -25.46 -2.33
CA GLY A 610 -3.13 -25.54 -1.66
C GLY A 610 -2.93 -24.46 -0.58
N ASP A 611 -1.70 -24.29 -0.12
CA ASP A 611 -1.35 -23.42 1.03
C ASP A 611 -1.71 -21.93 0.83
N ARG A 612 -1.82 -21.48 -0.43
CA ARG A 612 -2.20 -20.10 -0.77
C ARG A 612 -3.70 -19.81 -0.59
N GLY A 613 -4.54 -20.85 -0.56
CA GLY A 613 -5.98 -20.72 -0.62
C GLY A 613 -6.50 -20.16 -1.95
N VAL A 614 -7.83 -20.15 -2.09
CA VAL A 614 -8.54 -19.57 -3.25
C VAL A 614 -9.54 -18.54 -2.74
N VAL A 615 -9.45 -17.33 -3.28
CA VAL A 615 -10.46 -16.28 -3.10
C VAL A 615 -11.35 -16.28 -4.34
N PHE A 616 -12.65 -16.34 -4.14
CA PHE A 616 -13.64 -16.37 -5.21
C PHE A 616 -14.24 -14.98 -5.39
N LEU A 617 -14.20 -14.45 -6.61
CA LEU A 617 -14.74 -13.14 -6.96
C LEU A 617 -15.92 -13.34 -7.90
N GLU A 618 -17.14 -13.05 -7.42
CA GLU A 618 -18.35 -13.25 -8.20
C GLU A 618 -18.55 -12.12 -9.23
N ILE A 619 -18.56 -12.50 -10.50
CA ILE A 619 -18.78 -11.64 -11.66
C ILE A 619 -20.26 -11.71 -12.03
N ALA A 620 -21.04 -10.81 -11.43
CA ALA A 620 -22.49 -10.78 -11.54
C ALA A 620 -23.04 -9.37 -11.24
N PRO A 621 -24.22 -9.00 -11.78
CA PRO A 621 -24.94 -7.80 -11.36
C PRO A 621 -25.61 -7.93 -9.97
N HIS A 622 -25.60 -9.13 -9.38
CA HIS A 622 -26.00 -9.39 -8.00
C HIS A 622 -25.48 -10.77 -7.55
N PRO A 623 -25.01 -10.94 -6.30
CA PRO A 623 -24.50 -12.23 -5.86
C PRO A 623 -25.63 -13.24 -5.70
N VAL A 624 -25.55 -14.31 -6.46
CA VAL A 624 -26.44 -15.47 -6.36
C VAL A 624 -25.67 -16.76 -6.07
N LEU A 625 -24.35 -16.76 -6.30
CA LEU A 625 -23.48 -17.91 -6.09
C LEU A 625 -22.69 -17.83 -4.78
N LYS A 626 -22.52 -16.65 -4.19
CA LYS A 626 -21.78 -16.45 -2.92
C LYS A 626 -22.13 -17.49 -1.85
N SER A 627 -23.41 -17.67 -1.53
CA SER A 627 -23.83 -18.62 -0.48
C SER A 627 -23.50 -20.07 -0.83
N TYR A 628 -23.59 -20.44 -2.11
CA TYR A 628 -23.20 -21.78 -2.58
C TYR A 628 -21.70 -22.00 -2.46
N VAL A 629 -20.89 -20.99 -2.79
CA VAL A 629 -19.43 -21.04 -2.62
C VAL A 629 -19.05 -21.21 -1.14
N GLU A 630 -19.70 -20.46 -0.25
CA GLU A 630 -19.48 -20.54 1.20
C GLU A 630 -19.89 -21.91 1.76
N GLN A 631 -21.02 -22.47 1.32
CA GLN A 631 -21.44 -23.83 1.70
C GLN A 631 -20.49 -24.93 1.21
N CYS A 632 -19.71 -24.66 0.16
CA CYS A 632 -18.63 -25.54 -0.32
C CYS A 632 -17.28 -25.30 0.39
N GLY A 633 -17.21 -24.37 1.35
CA GLY A 633 -16.00 -24.03 2.10
C GLY A 633 -15.12 -22.96 1.45
N GLY A 634 -15.60 -22.29 0.40
CA GLY A 634 -14.88 -21.20 -0.27
C GLY A 634 -15.13 -19.83 0.38
N GLN A 635 -14.19 -18.89 0.18
CA GLN A 635 -14.35 -17.49 0.58
C GLN A 635 -14.75 -16.65 -0.64
N ALA A 636 -15.98 -16.11 -0.64
CA ALA A 636 -16.53 -15.39 -1.78
C ALA A 636 -16.71 -13.88 -1.52
N ILE A 637 -16.27 -13.09 -2.50
CA ILE A 637 -16.40 -11.63 -2.56
C ILE A 637 -17.38 -11.29 -3.68
N SER A 638 -18.31 -10.39 -3.39
CA SER A 638 -19.28 -9.87 -4.36
C SER A 638 -18.91 -8.44 -4.72
N LEU A 639 -18.92 -8.11 -6.02
CA LEU A 639 -18.61 -6.78 -6.50
C LEU A 639 -19.85 -5.88 -6.61
N ILE A 640 -20.99 -6.44 -7.02
CA ILE A 640 -22.20 -5.67 -7.30
C ILE A 640 -23.39 -6.37 -6.67
N ARG A 641 -24.30 -5.61 -6.07
CA ARG A 641 -25.52 -6.09 -5.41
C ARG A 641 -26.69 -5.24 -5.88
N ARG A 642 -27.75 -5.90 -6.35
CA ARG A 642 -29.08 -5.26 -6.54
C ARG A 642 -29.48 -4.38 -5.35
N PRO A 643 -30.16 -3.25 -5.60
CA PRO A 643 -30.69 -2.39 -4.56
C PRO A 643 -31.73 -3.11 -3.70
N ASN A 644 -31.86 -2.69 -2.45
CA ASN A 644 -33.00 -3.06 -1.62
C ASN A 644 -34.27 -2.53 -2.31
N PRO A 645 -35.34 -3.34 -2.49
CA PRO A 645 -36.59 -2.88 -3.11
C PRO A 645 -37.22 -1.65 -2.46
N LYS A 646 -36.86 -1.35 -1.21
CA LYS A 646 -37.30 -0.17 -0.45
C LYS A 646 -36.50 1.10 -0.72
N VAL A 647 -35.42 1.02 -1.50
CA VAL A 647 -34.52 2.12 -1.82
C VAL A 647 -34.69 2.46 -3.31
N PRO A 648 -34.82 3.74 -3.69
CA PRO A 648 -34.90 4.13 -5.09
C PRO A 648 -33.74 3.57 -5.91
N ALA A 649 -34.01 3.09 -7.12
CA ALA A 649 -32.98 2.49 -7.97
C ALA A 649 -31.92 3.49 -8.47
N GLU A 650 -32.19 4.78 -8.40
CA GLU A 650 -31.21 5.84 -8.66
C GLU A 650 -30.20 5.97 -7.51
N SER A 651 -30.48 5.36 -6.36
CA SER A 651 -29.62 5.29 -5.18
C SER A 651 -28.81 3.98 -5.11
N ILE A 652 -28.69 3.24 -6.22
CA ILE A 652 -27.71 2.14 -6.28
C ILE A 652 -26.33 2.73 -6.01
N GLY A 653 -25.47 1.98 -5.33
CA GLY A 653 -24.08 2.38 -5.13
C GLY A 653 -23.16 1.42 -5.85
N GLU A 654 -23.30 1.20 -7.17
CA GLU A 654 -22.47 0.21 -7.88
C GLU A 654 -20.99 0.57 -7.76
N GLN A 655 -20.67 1.87 -7.82
CA GLN A 655 -19.33 2.37 -7.57
C GLN A 655 -18.88 2.05 -6.14
N ALA A 656 -19.71 2.34 -5.14
CA ALA A 656 -19.40 2.03 -3.74
C ALA A 656 -19.18 0.52 -3.52
N GLN A 657 -20.08 -0.31 -4.07
CA GLN A 657 -20.03 -1.76 -3.96
C GLN A 657 -18.81 -2.36 -4.67
N LEU A 658 -18.44 -1.83 -5.85
CA LEU A 658 -17.22 -2.23 -6.54
C LEU A 658 -16.00 -1.92 -5.67
N LEU A 659 -15.93 -0.69 -5.12
CA LEU A 659 -14.85 -0.29 -4.24
C LEU A 659 -14.81 -1.12 -2.95
N GLU A 660 -15.97 -1.49 -2.39
CA GLU A 660 -16.06 -2.39 -1.23
C GLU A 660 -15.55 -3.79 -1.58
N GLY A 661 -15.90 -4.32 -2.75
CA GLY A 661 -15.41 -5.62 -3.22
C GLY A 661 -13.90 -5.62 -3.47
N ILE A 662 -13.36 -4.55 -4.07
CA ILE A 662 -11.92 -4.35 -4.23
C ILE A 662 -11.23 -4.22 -2.87
N GLY A 663 -11.81 -3.46 -1.94
CA GLY A 663 -11.32 -3.34 -0.57
C GLY A 663 -11.28 -4.69 0.15
N GLY A 664 -12.34 -5.50 0.01
CA GLY A 664 -12.40 -6.86 0.51
C GLY A 664 -11.32 -7.76 -0.09
N LEU A 665 -11.07 -7.64 -1.40
CA LEU A 665 -10.03 -8.39 -2.09
C LEU A 665 -8.62 -8.04 -1.55
N LEU A 666 -8.34 -6.74 -1.36
CA LEU A 666 -7.09 -6.25 -0.75
C LEU A 666 -6.92 -6.75 0.69
N ALA A 667 -7.99 -6.69 1.49
CA ALA A 667 -8.00 -7.16 2.88
C ALA A 667 -7.76 -8.67 2.98
N MET A 668 -8.24 -9.46 2.01
CA MET A 668 -8.05 -10.92 1.94
C MET A 668 -6.66 -11.38 1.49
N GLY A 669 -5.73 -10.46 1.23
CA GLY A 669 -4.36 -10.86 0.88
C GLY A 669 -3.90 -10.40 -0.50
N TYR A 670 -4.82 -10.08 -1.41
CA TYR A 670 -4.51 -9.85 -2.82
C TYR A 670 -3.90 -8.47 -3.04
N LYS A 671 -2.72 -8.40 -3.65
CA LYS A 671 -1.91 -7.17 -3.78
C LYS A 671 -1.86 -6.61 -5.21
N GLY A 672 -2.49 -7.31 -6.18
CA GLY A 672 -2.39 -7.03 -7.61
C GLY A 672 -3.18 -5.80 -8.10
N VAL A 673 -4.04 -5.20 -7.26
CA VAL A 673 -4.84 -4.04 -7.69
C VAL A 673 -3.96 -2.80 -7.87
N GLU A 674 -4.01 -2.16 -9.03
CA GLU A 674 -3.37 -0.89 -9.32
C GLU A 674 -4.31 0.28 -8.99
N LEU A 675 -4.36 0.69 -7.71
CA LEU A 675 -5.20 1.82 -7.29
C LEU A 675 -4.86 3.15 -7.99
N ARG A 676 -3.64 3.28 -8.54
CA ARG A 676 -3.27 4.42 -9.39
C ARG A 676 -4.21 4.55 -10.60
N LYS A 677 -4.66 3.43 -11.18
CA LYS A 677 -5.58 3.39 -12.32
C LYS A 677 -7.04 3.57 -11.93
N LEU A 678 -7.37 3.39 -10.65
CA LEU A 678 -8.74 3.56 -10.14
C LEU A 678 -9.22 5.02 -10.24
N TYR A 679 -8.30 5.99 -10.15
CA TYR A 679 -8.59 7.43 -10.20
C TYR A 679 -7.95 8.12 -11.42
N GLY A 680 -7.42 7.36 -12.38
CA GLY A 680 -6.78 7.94 -13.57
C GLY A 680 -7.81 8.56 -14.53
N SER A 681 -7.44 9.65 -15.20
CA SER A 681 -8.23 10.16 -16.32
C SER A 681 -8.21 9.19 -17.50
N THR A 682 -9.14 9.32 -18.44
CA THR A 682 -9.17 8.56 -19.71
C THR A 682 -7.88 8.68 -20.53
N MET A 683 -7.13 9.76 -20.33
CA MET A 683 -5.85 10.04 -20.99
C MET A 683 -4.64 9.55 -20.19
N GLY A 684 -4.85 8.93 -19.02
CA GLY A 684 -3.78 8.44 -18.15
C GLY A 684 -3.02 9.52 -17.38
N ASP A 685 -3.29 10.80 -17.66
CA ASP A 685 -2.71 11.94 -16.96
C ASP A 685 -3.19 12.01 -15.51
N GLN A 686 -2.25 12.35 -14.63
CA GLN A 686 -2.41 12.36 -13.19
C GLN A 686 -1.92 13.66 -12.60
N ASP A 687 -2.75 14.20 -11.72
CA ASP A 687 -2.44 15.38 -10.93
C ASP A 687 -2.74 15.06 -9.47
N PHE A 688 -1.85 14.29 -8.84
CA PHE A 688 -1.92 14.01 -7.41
C PHE A 688 -1.15 15.08 -6.64
N THR A 689 -1.82 15.68 -5.66
CA THR A 689 -1.15 16.53 -4.69
C THR A 689 -0.22 15.67 -3.83
N LYS A 690 0.93 16.22 -3.43
CA LYS A 690 1.77 15.57 -2.42
C LYS A 690 1.07 15.66 -1.07
N VAL A 691 0.85 14.52 -0.42
CA VAL A 691 0.24 14.45 0.92
C VAL A 691 1.20 13.78 1.88
N THR A 692 1.38 14.39 3.05
CA THR A 692 2.08 13.78 4.18
C THR A 692 1.07 12.97 4.97
N LEU A 693 1.30 11.66 5.07
CA LEU A 693 0.51 10.79 5.95
C LEU A 693 1.02 10.92 7.40
N PRO A 694 0.19 10.56 8.40
CA PRO A 694 0.63 10.49 9.79
C PRO A 694 1.79 9.48 9.96
N ASP A 695 2.46 9.49 11.11
CA ASP A 695 3.51 8.51 11.42
C ASP A 695 2.90 7.15 11.80
N TYR A 696 3.49 6.04 11.32
CA TYR A 696 3.01 4.69 11.64
C TYR A 696 2.78 4.52 13.16
N PRO A 697 1.62 4.00 13.60
CA PRO A 697 1.19 4.07 15.00
C PRO A 697 1.77 2.88 15.77
N TYR A 698 3.09 2.89 15.96
CA TYR A 698 3.84 1.83 16.62
C TYR A 698 3.21 1.41 17.95
N ASP A 699 3.13 0.09 18.16
CA ASP A 699 2.69 -0.50 19.41
C ASP A 699 3.85 -0.51 20.42
N LYS A 700 4.17 0.68 20.93
CA LYS A 700 5.36 0.91 21.75
C LYS A 700 5.19 0.26 23.12
N THR A 701 6.11 -0.66 23.44
CA THR A 701 6.30 -1.19 24.79
C THR A 701 7.73 -0.86 25.26
N ARG A 702 7.91 -0.74 26.58
CA ARG A 702 9.24 -0.49 27.14
C ARG A 702 10.04 -1.79 27.15
N CYS A 703 10.90 -1.96 26.14
CA CYS A 703 11.88 -3.04 26.09
C CYS A 703 13.22 -2.53 26.65
N TRP A 704 13.59 -2.97 27.84
CA TRP A 704 14.85 -2.57 28.49
C TRP A 704 15.45 -3.76 29.23
N ALA A 705 16.62 -4.20 28.80
CA ALA A 705 17.39 -5.25 29.46
C ALA A 705 18.59 -4.60 30.16
N GLU A 706 18.48 -4.43 31.47
CA GLU A 706 19.52 -3.85 32.31
C GLU A 706 19.58 -4.66 33.61
N SER A 707 20.76 -5.13 33.97
CA SER A 707 20.97 -5.84 35.22
C SER A 707 20.78 -4.89 36.42
N GLY A 708 20.50 -5.47 37.60
CA GLY A 708 20.37 -4.67 38.83
C GLY A 708 21.65 -3.88 39.18
N SER A 709 22.83 -4.42 38.85
CA SER A 709 24.13 -3.77 39.07
C SER A 709 24.34 -2.59 38.10
N GLU A 710 24.05 -2.75 36.81
CA GLU A 710 24.14 -1.67 35.81
C GLU A 710 23.17 -0.54 36.12
N ARG A 711 21.93 -0.88 36.49
CA ARG A 711 20.94 0.11 36.91
C ARG A 711 21.42 0.89 38.13
N SER A 712 21.97 0.19 39.12
CA SER A 712 22.55 0.82 40.31
C SER A 712 23.69 1.75 39.92
N MET A 713 24.63 1.32 39.06
CA MET A 713 25.74 2.16 38.57
C MET A 713 25.28 3.41 37.82
N ARG A 714 24.26 3.29 36.96
CA ARG A 714 23.71 4.41 36.18
C ARG A 714 22.93 5.40 37.04
N LEU A 715 22.24 4.91 38.06
CA LEU A 715 21.46 5.73 39.00
C LEU A 715 22.26 6.14 40.24
N LEU A 716 23.58 5.90 40.26
CA LEU A 716 24.42 6.33 41.38
C LEU A 716 24.26 7.85 41.57
N PRO A 717 23.93 8.31 42.79
CA PRO A 717 23.93 9.74 43.08
C PRO A 717 25.33 10.30 42.85
N LYS A 718 25.39 11.61 42.53
CA LYS A 718 26.66 12.33 42.44
C LYS A 718 27.45 12.08 43.73
N ARG A 719 28.66 11.53 43.59
CA ARG A 719 29.49 11.18 44.76
C ARG A 719 29.77 12.44 45.56
N ARG A 720 29.59 12.32 46.88
CA ARG A 720 29.98 13.37 47.82
C ARG A 720 31.51 13.41 47.94
N PRO A 721 32.10 14.56 48.33
CA PRO A 721 33.54 14.64 48.57
C PRO A 721 34.00 13.50 49.47
N LEU A 722 35.14 12.88 49.17
CA LEU A 722 35.74 11.81 49.98
C LEU A 722 34.86 10.54 50.17
N ALA A 723 33.82 10.33 49.37
CA ALA A 723 33.01 9.11 49.34
C ALA A 723 33.15 8.25 48.05
N PRO A 724 34.38 7.91 47.58
CA PRO A 724 34.52 7.04 46.43
C PRO A 724 34.35 5.56 46.81
N ALA A 725 33.82 4.74 45.89
CA ALA A 725 33.73 3.28 46.05
C ALA A 725 35.10 2.60 46.26
N HIS A 726 36.19 3.26 45.83
CA HIS A 726 37.57 2.89 46.12
C HIS A 726 38.33 4.15 46.53
N PHE A 727 39.00 4.10 47.68
CA PHE A 727 39.77 5.23 48.22
C PHE A 727 41.06 5.45 47.42
N ARG A 728 40.95 6.20 46.32
CA ARG A 728 42.08 6.64 45.47
C ARG A 728 42.06 8.15 45.40
N ILE A 729 42.83 8.78 46.28
CA ILE A 729 42.85 10.22 46.49
C ILE A 729 44.30 10.70 46.38
N ASN A 730 44.53 11.80 45.66
CA ASN A 730 45.82 12.46 45.50
C ASN A 730 45.62 13.98 45.34
N VAL A 731 46.72 14.75 45.34
CA VAL A 731 46.67 16.21 45.18
C VAL A 731 46.04 16.67 43.86
N ASP A 732 46.13 15.89 42.78
CA ASP A 732 45.48 16.27 41.51
C ASP A 732 43.95 16.19 41.57
N SER A 733 43.44 15.20 42.31
CA SER A 733 42.00 14.98 42.47
C SER A 733 41.39 15.81 43.60
N HIS A 734 42.16 16.10 44.64
CA HIS A 734 41.77 16.86 45.82
C HIS A 734 42.92 17.83 46.18
N PRO A 735 43.03 18.96 45.47
CA PRO A 735 44.14 19.91 45.63
C PRO A 735 44.32 20.44 47.05
N ASP A 736 43.24 20.49 47.82
CA ASP A 736 43.23 20.92 49.23
C ASP A 736 44.05 20.00 50.15
N LEU A 737 44.43 18.79 49.70
CA LEU A 737 45.34 17.90 50.43
C LEU A 737 46.76 18.44 50.54
N ASP A 738 47.18 19.31 49.63
CA ASP A 738 48.51 19.92 49.68
C ASP A 738 48.69 20.84 50.92
N GLY A 739 47.59 21.20 51.59
CA GLY A 739 47.61 21.96 52.84
C GLY A 739 47.93 21.14 54.10
N HIS A 740 47.92 19.80 54.04
CA HIS A 740 48.20 18.93 55.20
C HIS A 740 49.48 18.12 54.98
N VAL A 741 50.61 18.75 55.31
CA VAL A 741 51.96 18.19 55.13
C VAL A 741 52.55 17.76 56.47
N ILE A 742 53.04 16.53 56.56
CA ILE A 742 53.80 16.04 57.71
C ILE A 742 55.07 15.37 57.19
N PHE A 743 56.24 15.75 57.74
CA PHE A 743 57.56 15.28 57.28
C PHE A 743 57.77 15.47 55.76
N ASP A 744 57.44 16.66 55.25
CA ASP A 744 57.59 17.07 53.84
C ASP A 744 56.81 16.21 52.82
N ALA A 745 55.83 15.44 53.27
CA ALA A 745 54.92 14.71 52.42
C ALA A 745 53.47 15.16 52.65
N PRO A 746 52.67 15.41 51.59
CA PRO A 746 51.23 15.59 51.72
C PRO A 746 50.64 14.27 52.22
N LEU A 747 50.11 14.30 53.45
CA LEU A 747 49.44 13.16 54.07
C LEU A 747 47.95 13.42 54.11
N PHE A 748 47.17 12.37 53.85
CA PHE A 748 45.73 12.48 54.02
C PHE A 748 45.39 12.78 55.49
N PRO A 749 44.66 13.87 55.79
CA PRO A 749 44.42 14.29 57.16
C PRO A 749 43.56 13.28 57.91
N ALA A 750 43.81 13.12 59.21
CA ALA A 750 43.01 12.25 60.07
C ALA A 750 41.51 12.64 60.04
N SER A 751 41.23 13.96 60.02
CA SER A 751 39.88 14.52 59.85
C SER A 751 39.24 14.17 58.50
N GLY A 752 40.05 13.95 57.45
CA GLY A 752 39.56 13.49 56.14
C GLY A 752 38.95 12.08 56.21
N TYR A 753 39.46 11.20 57.08
CA TYR A 753 38.85 9.88 57.29
C TYR A 753 37.52 10.02 58.02
N VAL A 754 37.42 10.93 58.99
CA VAL A 754 36.17 11.23 59.70
C VAL A 754 35.13 11.79 58.73
N GLU A 755 35.50 12.75 57.90
CA GLU A 755 34.63 13.32 56.86
C GLU A 755 34.16 12.23 55.87
N SER A 756 35.06 11.35 55.44
CA SER A 756 34.73 10.21 54.58
C SER A 756 33.69 9.29 55.22
N ILE A 757 33.81 9.02 56.52
CA ILE A 757 32.87 8.18 57.29
C ILE A 757 31.48 8.86 57.35
N LEU A 758 31.44 10.16 57.65
CA LEU A 758 30.20 10.93 57.68
C LEU A 758 29.51 10.98 56.31
N GLU A 759 30.28 11.18 55.24
CA GLU A 759 29.75 11.30 53.88
C GLU A 759 29.25 9.96 53.29
N ASN A 760 29.73 8.83 53.80
CA ASN A 760 29.21 7.49 53.47
C ASN A 760 27.96 7.10 54.30
N GLY A 761 27.39 8.04 55.05
CA GLY A 761 26.12 7.82 55.75
C GLY A 761 26.24 7.05 57.06
N ALA A 762 27.42 7.03 57.69
CA ALA A 762 27.53 6.57 59.07
C ALA A 762 26.73 7.51 59.97
N MET A 763 25.54 7.10 60.40
CA MET A 763 24.71 7.91 61.32
C MET A 763 25.16 7.82 62.78
N VAL A 764 26.03 6.87 63.12
CA VAL A 764 26.62 6.72 64.46
C VAL A 764 28.04 6.20 64.29
N VAL A 765 29.01 6.89 64.90
CA VAL A 765 30.36 6.37 65.10
C VAL A 765 30.56 6.17 66.60
N GLN A 766 30.79 4.92 67.01
CA GLN A 766 31.06 4.55 68.41
C GLN A 766 32.44 3.88 68.49
N ASP A 767 33.08 3.99 69.66
CA ASP A 767 34.38 3.39 69.98
C ASP A 767 35.57 3.85 69.11
N ILE A 768 35.68 5.17 68.84
CA ILE A 768 36.91 5.74 68.28
C ILE A 768 37.94 5.93 69.40
N PHE A 769 39.00 5.13 69.36
CA PHE A 769 40.19 5.34 70.19
C PHE A 769 41.33 5.91 69.34
N ILE A 770 41.67 7.18 69.58
CA ILE A 770 42.86 7.83 69.02
C ILE A 770 43.96 7.70 70.06
N HIS A 771 44.89 6.76 69.83
CA HIS A 771 46.09 6.65 70.66
C HIS A 771 47.16 7.63 70.19
N LYS A 772 47.94 8.11 71.15
CA LYS A 772 48.98 9.12 70.97
C LYS A 772 50.25 8.51 70.42
#